data_AF-A0A384HXK1-F1
#
_entry.id   AF-A0A384HXK1-F1
#
_cell.length_a   1.000
_cell.length_b   1.000
_cell.length_c   1.000
_cell.angle_alpha   90.00
_cell.angle_beta   90.00
_cell.angle_gamma   90.00
#
_symmetry.space_group_name_H-M   'P 1'
#
loop_
_entity.id
_entity.type
_entity.pdbx_description
1 polymer ?
#
loop_
_entity_poly.entity_id
_entity_poly.type
_entity_poly.pdbx_seq_one_letter_code
_entity_poly.pdbx_strand_id
1 'polypeptide(L)'
;MHLPDLDFTRIRALGAGGQRDGFEQFICELAAEESPHADATFVSLNGSGGDGGVECFWTLPDGSEVGWQAKFWVHQDDVDESQLNKSVTAALTVHPRIVQYTIAIPVDPTGPTARKGKSLQEKVYGEGGWLSSWRKEATELGVSVEFRIEWYTNLVTRLRKGDPSGARARYWFDSDVLPEHWWQNRLDDAVWAARPRYVPELTVDVPALDAIAALCGDPEWHATLDSHASLLGQQIDQLRDAEPYGGSRPIDLTDARDAVRHVVTALQRWRDQPSDASRQVLDRTLQNSHASVSDAEQAESEALTAAHGDEWDSPTWRQHQAEYMVAFPAARVDALRGLKQAVQELISFVAGPFERLPGARSMLLPGDAGRGKTFVTLDAVARRLSRRRPSLFVHGLWFRDGDLLTQLRERLHLPTDLTGEEVLAILDQAGRSSGSPVLVVIDALNETRPRTVWRDELDRLVGIISRFENLRVVFTLRSHYTEQIVPSGLDMPTFIHRGFQGVEFEAVTEYADYYGLEPPTAPPIHGEFDNPLFLRLLCDALKQGSRLSLDQASMGIDELAHLLLDSANERISSQLDAPRTDRIVHRAMYAFAHAIGATPTAWLTRPDASVLLRGLWPNVARLVHDRVESRSCAERSHSW
;
A
#
# COMPACT_ATOMS: atom_id res chain seq x y z
N MET A 1 29.61 7.94 -5.82
CA MET A 1 29.26 6.53 -5.60
C MET A 1 30.44 5.61 -5.91
N HIS A 2 30.71 4.61 -5.06
CA HIS A 2 31.54 3.47 -5.44
C HIS A 2 30.69 2.51 -6.30
N LEU A 3 31.01 2.37 -7.59
CA LEU A 3 30.27 1.44 -8.46
C LEU A 3 30.77 0.01 -8.22
N PRO A 4 29.87 -0.98 -8.06
CA PRO A 4 30.27 -2.37 -7.93
C PRO A 4 30.84 -2.87 -9.26
N ASP A 5 31.61 -3.96 -9.20
CA ASP A 5 31.95 -4.70 -10.41
C ASP A 5 30.69 -5.38 -10.94
N LEU A 6 30.48 -5.34 -12.26
CA LEU A 6 29.27 -5.84 -12.90
C LEU A 6 29.41 -7.33 -13.22
N ASP A 7 29.60 -8.13 -12.17
CA ASP A 7 29.77 -9.57 -12.27
C ASP A 7 28.41 -10.29 -12.13
N PHE A 8 27.92 -10.89 -13.22
CA PHE A 8 26.65 -11.61 -13.22
C PHE A 8 26.64 -12.87 -12.36
N THR A 9 27.79 -13.39 -11.92
CA THR A 9 27.83 -14.44 -10.88
C THR A 9 27.37 -13.92 -9.51
N ARG A 10 27.30 -12.59 -9.35
CA ARG A 10 26.86 -11.89 -8.13
C ARG A 10 25.55 -11.13 -8.32
N ILE A 11 24.85 -11.32 -9.44
CA ILE A 11 23.56 -10.68 -9.65
C ILE A 11 22.60 -11.06 -8.53
N ARG A 12 21.81 -10.09 -8.06
CA ARG A 12 20.82 -10.26 -7.01
C ARG A 12 19.88 -11.42 -7.34
N ALA A 13 19.73 -12.32 -6.39
CA ALA A 13 18.75 -13.38 -6.44
C ALA A 13 17.35 -12.84 -6.12
N LEU A 14 16.35 -13.28 -6.88
CA LEU A 14 14.93 -12.99 -6.62
C LEU A 14 14.13 -14.30 -6.58
N GLY A 15 13.07 -14.33 -5.79
CA GLY A 15 12.13 -15.45 -5.78
C GLY A 15 12.77 -16.80 -5.44
N ALA A 16 12.16 -17.88 -5.93
CA ALA A 16 12.59 -19.24 -5.63
C ALA A 16 13.68 -19.75 -6.59
N GLY A 17 13.75 -19.25 -7.82
CA GLY A 17 14.79 -19.61 -8.79
C GLY A 17 16.08 -18.80 -8.64
N GLY A 18 16.17 -17.93 -7.64
CA GLY A 18 17.40 -17.29 -7.21
C GLY A 18 17.98 -16.33 -8.25
N GLN A 19 19.24 -16.50 -8.62
CA GLN A 19 19.91 -15.60 -9.58
C GLN A 19 19.36 -15.70 -10.99
N ARG A 20 18.77 -16.84 -11.37
CA ARG A 20 18.14 -17.01 -12.69
C ARG A 20 16.93 -16.08 -12.81
N ASP A 21 16.00 -16.16 -11.85
CA ASP A 21 14.82 -15.29 -11.81
C ASP A 21 15.25 -13.80 -11.63
N GLY A 22 16.33 -13.55 -10.89
CA GLY A 22 16.96 -12.23 -10.80
C GLY A 22 17.46 -11.70 -12.14
N PHE A 23 18.13 -12.53 -12.93
CA PHE A 23 18.60 -12.17 -14.26
C PHE A 23 17.44 -11.96 -15.25
N GLU A 24 16.41 -12.82 -15.22
CA GLU A 24 15.18 -12.64 -16.01
C GLU A 24 14.56 -11.26 -15.76
N GLN A 25 14.34 -10.91 -14.49
CA GLN A 25 13.80 -9.60 -14.11
C GLN A 25 14.71 -8.45 -14.54
N PHE A 26 16.03 -8.58 -14.39
CA PHE A 26 17.00 -7.58 -14.85
C PHE A 26 16.91 -7.33 -16.36
N ILE A 27 16.73 -8.38 -17.16
CA ILE A 27 16.56 -8.27 -18.62
C ILE A 27 15.22 -7.59 -18.97
N CYS A 28 14.14 -7.98 -18.30
CA CYS A 28 12.83 -7.34 -18.50
C CYS A 28 12.89 -5.84 -18.22
N GLU A 29 13.59 -5.42 -17.17
CA GLU A 29 13.76 -4.00 -16.85
C GLU A 29 14.57 -3.23 -17.90
N LEU A 30 15.65 -3.82 -18.43
CA LEU A 30 16.40 -3.21 -19.52
C LEU A 30 15.56 -3.12 -20.81
N ALA A 31 14.76 -4.14 -21.12
CA ALA A 31 13.86 -4.14 -22.27
C ALA A 31 12.75 -3.07 -22.14
N ALA A 32 12.21 -2.87 -20.93
CA ALA A 32 11.16 -1.88 -20.66
C ALA A 32 11.62 -0.42 -20.83
N GLU A 33 12.92 -0.14 -20.81
CA GLU A 33 13.45 1.24 -20.91
C GLU A 33 13.58 1.74 -22.35
N GLU A 34 13.68 0.82 -23.30
CA GLU A 34 13.95 1.15 -24.70
C GLU A 34 12.72 0.83 -25.54
N SER A 35 11.66 1.63 -25.34
CA SER A 35 10.44 1.48 -26.12
C SER A 35 10.73 1.61 -27.61
N PRO A 36 10.37 0.60 -28.44
CA PRO A 36 10.60 0.64 -29.88
C PRO A 36 9.67 1.64 -30.60
N HIS A 37 8.55 2.03 -29.99
CA HIS A 37 7.57 2.96 -30.56
C HIS A 37 6.79 3.70 -29.47
N ALA A 38 6.40 4.96 -29.70
CA ALA A 38 5.71 5.79 -28.70
C ALA A 38 4.43 5.13 -28.15
N ASP A 39 3.65 4.49 -29.02
CA ASP A 39 2.39 3.80 -28.68
C ASP A 39 2.56 2.29 -28.44
N ALA A 40 3.79 1.78 -28.27
CA ALA A 40 4.00 0.38 -27.94
C ALA A 40 3.58 0.08 -26.49
N THR A 41 3.09 -1.13 -26.23
CA THR A 41 2.73 -1.60 -24.88
C THR A 41 3.70 -2.66 -24.43
N PHE A 42 4.32 -2.48 -23.26
CA PHE A 42 5.23 -3.48 -22.68
C PHE A 42 4.45 -4.50 -21.85
N VAL A 43 4.84 -5.77 -22.00
CA VAL A 43 4.29 -6.90 -21.24
C VAL A 43 5.45 -7.70 -20.65
N SER A 44 5.44 -7.90 -19.34
CA SER A 44 6.35 -8.80 -18.62
C SER A 44 5.58 -10.02 -18.16
N LEU A 45 6.06 -11.22 -18.44
CA LEU A 45 5.41 -12.47 -18.07
C LEU A 45 5.96 -13.01 -16.75
N ASN A 46 5.10 -13.67 -15.98
CA ASN A 46 5.50 -14.39 -14.77
C ASN A 46 5.73 -15.86 -15.15
N GLY A 47 6.97 -16.35 -15.05
CA GLY A 47 7.38 -17.69 -15.48
C GLY A 47 6.73 -18.89 -14.77
N SER A 48 5.85 -18.65 -13.79
CA SER A 48 5.13 -19.70 -13.04
C SER A 48 4.12 -20.52 -13.86
N GLY A 49 3.71 -20.05 -15.05
CA GLY A 49 2.72 -20.71 -15.93
C GLY A 49 3.30 -21.58 -17.05
N GLY A 50 4.62 -21.72 -17.15
CA GLY A 50 5.31 -22.19 -18.35
C GLY A 50 5.65 -21.00 -19.25
N ASP A 51 6.93 -20.77 -19.44
CA ASP A 51 7.48 -19.73 -20.28
C ASP A 51 7.13 -20.04 -21.74
N GLY A 52 6.29 -19.20 -22.36
CA GLY A 52 5.96 -19.29 -23.80
C GLY A 52 7.15 -19.01 -24.73
N GLY A 53 8.38 -19.19 -24.25
CA GLY A 53 9.62 -18.84 -24.92
C GLY A 53 9.97 -17.36 -24.88
N VAL A 54 9.28 -16.53 -24.09
CA VAL A 54 9.60 -15.11 -23.87
C VAL A 54 9.45 -14.77 -22.39
N GLU A 55 10.33 -13.92 -21.87
CA GLU A 55 10.20 -13.34 -20.53
C GLU A 55 9.41 -12.02 -20.56
N CYS A 56 9.61 -11.24 -21.63
CA CYS A 56 8.86 -10.02 -21.88
C CYS A 56 8.81 -9.68 -23.37
N PHE A 57 7.88 -8.82 -23.75
CA PHE A 57 7.75 -8.32 -25.11
C PHE A 57 7.07 -6.94 -25.16
N TRP A 58 7.31 -6.23 -26.24
CA TRP A 58 6.57 -5.04 -26.63
C TRP A 58 5.58 -5.40 -27.75
N THR A 59 4.31 -5.01 -27.59
CA THR A 59 3.32 -5.03 -28.68
C THR A 59 3.31 -3.67 -29.37
N LEU A 60 3.58 -3.66 -30.68
CA LEU A 60 3.55 -2.46 -31.52
C LEU A 60 2.12 -2.11 -31.94
N PRO A 61 1.86 -0.89 -32.47
CA PRO A 61 0.51 -0.46 -32.85
C PRO A 61 -0.14 -1.30 -33.96
N ASP A 62 0.66 -1.92 -34.82
CA ASP A 62 0.19 -2.86 -35.85
C ASP A 62 -0.08 -4.27 -35.30
N GLY A 63 0.13 -4.48 -34.01
CA GLY A 63 -0.03 -5.75 -33.30
C GLY A 63 1.14 -6.71 -33.46
N SER A 64 2.25 -6.30 -34.10
CA SER A 64 3.49 -7.07 -34.11
C SER A 64 4.21 -7.02 -32.76
N GLU A 65 5.06 -8.02 -32.49
CA GLU A 65 5.71 -8.20 -31.20
C GLU A 65 7.25 -8.15 -31.32
N VAL A 66 7.90 -7.50 -30.36
CA VAL A 66 9.35 -7.54 -30.16
C VAL A 66 9.60 -8.20 -28.81
N GLY A 67 10.23 -9.39 -28.79
CA GLY A 67 10.35 -10.22 -27.60
C GLY A 67 11.78 -10.42 -27.10
N TRP A 68 11.92 -10.67 -25.79
CA TRP A 68 13.16 -11.01 -25.12
C TRP A 68 13.06 -12.35 -24.39
N GLN A 69 14.14 -13.12 -24.43
CA GLN A 69 14.36 -14.31 -23.61
C GLN A 69 15.65 -14.15 -22.83
N ALA A 70 15.60 -14.34 -21.52
CA ALA A 70 16.79 -14.41 -20.69
C ALA A 70 17.24 -15.87 -20.57
N LYS A 71 18.55 -16.13 -20.69
CA LYS A 71 19.15 -17.41 -20.31
C LYS A 71 20.40 -17.18 -19.47
N PHE A 72 20.36 -17.68 -18.23
CA PHE A 72 21.39 -17.42 -17.24
C PHE A 72 22.49 -18.49 -17.28
N TRP A 73 23.52 -18.24 -18.09
CA TRP A 73 24.78 -19.00 -18.09
C TRP A 73 25.96 -18.04 -17.89
N VAL A 74 26.72 -18.25 -16.82
CA VAL A 74 27.87 -17.39 -16.47
C VAL A 74 29.18 -17.88 -17.09
N HIS A 75 29.17 -19.06 -17.71
CA HIS A 75 30.29 -19.57 -18.50
C HIS A 75 29.83 -19.99 -19.89
N GLN A 76 30.63 -19.68 -20.91
CA GLN A 76 30.30 -19.96 -22.31
C GLN A 76 30.16 -21.46 -22.62
N ASP A 77 30.82 -22.33 -21.85
CA ASP A 77 30.78 -23.78 -22.06
C ASP A 77 29.45 -24.39 -21.58
N ASP A 78 28.72 -23.65 -20.74
CA ASP A 78 27.40 -24.05 -20.22
C ASP A 78 26.25 -23.68 -21.17
N VAL A 79 26.52 -22.88 -22.21
CA VAL A 79 25.50 -22.42 -23.15
C VAL A 79 24.97 -23.60 -23.97
N ASP A 80 23.69 -23.91 -23.74
CA ASP A 80 23.03 -25.11 -24.23
C ASP A 80 22.13 -24.80 -25.44
N GLU A 81 22.53 -25.28 -26.62
CA GLU A 81 21.76 -25.16 -27.87
C GLU A 81 20.35 -25.76 -27.75
N SER A 82 20.20 -26.89 -27.07
CA SER A 82 18.91 -27.57 -26.97
C SER A 82 17.89 -26.77 -26.16
N GLN A 83 18.35 -26.06 -25.12
CA GLN A 83 17.50 -25.17 -24.33
C GLN A 83 17.13 -23.92 -25.13
N LEU A 84 18.08 -23.35 -25.88
CA LEU A 84 17.80 -22.22 -26.77
C LEU A 84 16.78 -22.60 -27.85
N ASN A 85 16.96 -23.75 -28.51
CA ASN A 85 16.03 -24.24 -29.53
C ASN A 85 14.62 -24.42 -28.95
N LYS A 86 14.48 -25.01 -27.76
CA LYS A 86 13.18 -25.14 -27.08
C LYS A 86 12.49 -23.79 -26.86
N SER A 87 13.23 -22.79 -26.38
CA SER A 87 12.66 -21.44 -26.16
C SER A 87 12.30 -20.76 -27.48
N VAL A 88 13.12 -20.89 -28.52
CA VAL A 88 12.81 -20.35 -29.86
C VAL A 88 11.55 -20.98 -30.43
N THR A 89 11.46 -22.32 -30.44
CA THR A 89 10.28 -23.03 -30.96
C THR A 89 9.02 -22.66 -30.16
N ALA A 90 9.12 -22.55 -28.82
CA ALA A 90 8.01 -22.11 -27.98
C ALA A 90 7.58 -20.68 -28.33
N ALA A 91 8.53 -19.74 -28.45
CA ALA A 91 8.25 -18.35 -28.81
C ALA A 91 7.56 -18.25 -30.17
N LEU A 92 8.07 -18.93 -31.21
CA LEU A 92 7.47 -18.91 -32.54
C LEU A 92 6.05 -19.51 -32.56
N THR A 93 5.76 -20.45 -31.66
CA THR A 93 4.45 -21.11 -31.56
C THR A 93 3.43 -20.27 -30.79
N VAL A 94 3.84 -19.70 -29.65
CA VAL A 94 2.96 -18.96 -28.74
C VAL A 94 2.80 -17.50 -29.18
N HIS A 95 3.83 -16.92 -29.81
CA HIS A 95 3.91 -15.53 -30.25
C HIS A 95 4.04 -15.44 -31.79
N PRO A 96 2.99 -15.77 -32.56
CA PRO A 96 3.05 -15.84 -34.02
C PRO A 96 3.25 -14.48 -34.71
N ARG A 97 3.12 -13.37 -33.97
CA ARG A 97 3.32 -12.00 -34.46
C ARG A 97 4.68 -11.42 -34.10
N ILE A 98 5.59 -12.23 -33.55
CA ILE A 98 6.93 -11.77 -33.23
C ILE A 98 7.69 -11.43 -34.51
N VAL A 99 8.28 -10.23 -34.56
CA VAL A 99 9.07 -9.73 -35.69
C VAL A 99 10.54 -9.57 -35.34
N GLN A 100 10.85 -9.46 -34.06
CA GLN A 100 12.22 -9.46 -33.54
C GLN A 100 12.26 -10.23 -32.22
N TYR A 101 13.24 -11.13 -32.08
CA TYR A 101 13.42 -11.96 -30.89
C TYR A 101 14.87 -11.89 -30.40
N THR A 102 15.06 -11.39 -29.18
CA THR A 102 16.37 -11.13 -28.60
C THR A 102 16.64 -12.10 -27.45
N ILE A 103 17.75 -12.83 -27.52
CA ILE A 103 18.18 -13.74 -26.45
C ILE A 103 19.30 -13.06 -25.67
N ALA A 104 19.12 -12.85 -24.38
CA ALA A 104 20.11 -12.25 -23.50
C ALA A 104 20.89 -13.33 -22.73
N ILE A 105 22.21 -13.28 -22.82
CA ILE A 105 23.14 -14.23 -22.18
C ILE A 105 24.28 -13.43 -21.51
N PRO A 106 24.55 -13.63 -20.21
CA PRO A 106 25.46 -12.78 -19.44
C PRO A 106 26.95 -13.12 -19.60
N VAL A 107 27.36 -13.73 -20.72
CA VAL A 107 28.76 -14.06 -21.02
C VAL A 107 29.09 -13.73 -22.47
N ASP A 108 30.24 -13.09 -22.71
CA ASP A 108 30.70 -12.82 -24.08
C ASP A 108 31.27 -14.10 -24.73
N PRO A 109 30.98 -14.35 -26.03
CA PRO A 109 31.45 -15.55 -26.71
C PRO A 109 32.94 -15.43 -27.03
N THR A 110 33.67 -16.54 -26.94
CA THR A 110 35.02 -16.60 -27.52
C THR A 110 34.97 -16.64 -29.04
N GLY A 111 35.90 -15.94 -29.67
CA GLY A 111 36.12 -15.98 -31.12
C GLY A 111 36.84 -17.25 -31.59
N PRO A 112 37.08 -17.37 -32.91
CA PRO A 112 37.79 -18.50 -33.48
C PRO A 112 39.17 -18.67 -32.84
N THR A 113 39.53 -19.91 -32.48
CA THR A 113 40.86 -20.23 -31.94
C THR A 113 41.53 -21.33 -32.76
N ALA A 114 42.84 -21.48 -32.64
CA ALA A 114 43.58 -22.58 -33.28
C ALA A 114 43.27 -23.98 -32.67
N ARG A 115 42.37 -24.06 -31.68
CA ARG A 115 41.96 -25.32 -31.04
C ARG A 115 40.91 -26.04 -31.89
N LYS A 116 40.79 -27.36 -31.68
CA LYS A 116 39.86 -28.21 -32.42
C LYS A 116 38.42 -28.00 -31.91
N GLY A 117 37.53 -27.51 -32.78
CA GLY A 117 36.10 -27.27 -32.49
C GLY A 117 35.65 -25.87 -32.88
N LYS A 118 34.33 -25.68 -33.10
CA LYS A 118 33.75 -24.35 -33.34
C LYS A 118 33.65 -23.57 -32.03
N SER A 119 34.07 -22.31 -32.01
CA SER A 119 33.84 -21.41 -30.88
C SER A 119 32.35 -21.10 -30.70
N LEU A 120 31.94 -20.55 -29.55
CA LEU A 120 30.54 -20.16 -29.34
C LEU A 120 30.08 -19.15 -30.40
N GLN A 121 30.94 -18.19 -30.76
CA GLN A 121 30.67 -17.24 -31.83
C GLN A 121 30.43 -17.94 -33.19
N GLU A 122 31.24 -18.94 -33.53
CA GLU A 122 31.09 -19.71 -34.76
C GLU A 122 29.84 -20.60 -34.76
N LYS A 123 29.44 -21.14 -33.60
CA LYS A 123 28.20 -21.93 -33.46
C LYS A 123 26.95 -21.06 -33.67
N VAL A 124 26.95 -19.84 -33.14
CA VAL A 124 25.81 -18.91 -33.22
C VAL A 124 25.71 -18.25 -34.60
N TYR A 125 26.79 -17.61 -35.05
CA TYR A 125 26.79 -16.69 -36.20
C TYR A 125 27.39 -17.30 -37.48
N GLY A 126 28.08 -18.44 -37.38
CA GLY A 126 28.68 -19.09 -38.54
C GLY A 126 27.65 -19.58 -39.56
N GLU A 127 28.12 -19.91 -40.76
CA GLU A 127 27.26 -20.47 -41.80
C GLU A 127 26.63 -21.80 -41.33
N GLY A 128 25.30 -21.89 -41.41
CA GLY A 128 24.54 -23.02 -40.87
C GLY A 128 24.54 -23.11 -39.34
N GLY A 129 24.90 -22.02 -38.65
CA GLY A 129 24.83 -21.90 -37.20
C GLY A 129 23.40 -21.71 -36.68
N TRP A 130 23.27 -21.52 -35.37
CA TRP A 130 21.98 -21.49 -34.68
C TRP A 130 21.03 -20.41 -35.23
N LEU A 131 21.52 -19.19 -35.48
CA LEU A 131 20.69 -18.11 -36.05
C LEU A 131 20.17 -18.45 -37.45
N SER A 132 20.95 -19.15 -38.27
CA SER A 132 20.50 -19.60 -39.60
C SER A 132 19.41 -20.66 -39.48
N SER A 133 19.56 -21.60 -38.54
CA SER A 133 18.57 -22.63 -38.26
C SER A 133 17.25 -22.04 -37.76
N TRP A 134 17.29 -21.09 -36.82
CA TRP A 134 16.09 -20.44 -36.29
C TRP A 134 15.35 -19.61 -37.35
N ARG A 135 16.08 -18.90 -38.22
CA ARG A 135 15.48 -18.18 -39.36
C ARG A 135 14.78 -19.12 -40.33
N LYS A 136 15.37 -20.30 -40.57
CA LYS A 136 14.76 -21.33 -41.41
C LYS A 136 13.47 -21.86 -40.78
N GLU A 137 13.51 -22.20 -39.49
CA GLU A 137 12.32 -22.65 -38.73
C GLU A 137 11.20 -21.60 -38.75
N ALA A 138 11.51 -20.33 -38.50
CA ALA A 138 10.53 -19.24 -38.58
C ALA A 138 9.91 -19.13 -39.98
N THR A 139 10.74 -19.23 -41.04
CA THR A 139 10.27 -19.18 -42.43
C THR A 139 9.36 -20.36 -42.77
N GLU A 140 9.66 -21.56 -42.26
CA GLU A 140 8.82 -22.75 -42.42
C GLU A 140 7.47 -22.62 -41.73
N LEU A 141 7.41 -21.86 -40.62
CA LEU A 141 6.17 -21.49 -39.93
C LEU A 141 5.46 -20.26 -40.56
N GLY A 142 6.01 -19.69 -41.63
CA GLY A 142 5.43 -18.54 -42.32
C GLY A 142 5.63 -17.19 -41.62
N VAL A 143 6.57 -17.11 -40.68
CA VAL A 143 6.88 -15.89 -39.91
C VAL A 143 8.27 -15.38 -40.28
N SER A 144 8.44 -14.05 -40.38
CA SER A 144 9.74 -13.43 -40.62
C SER A 144 10.23 -12.77 -39.33
N VAL A 145 11.25 -13.36 -38.70
CA VAL A 145 11.77 -12.91 -37.39
C VAL A 145 13.25 -12.51 -37.48
N GLU A 146 13.57 -11.33 -36.97
CA GLU A 146 14.96 -10.93 -36.72
C GLU A 146 15.45 -11.48 -35.38
N PHE A 147 16.34 -12.46 -35.42
CA PHE A 147 17.00 -13.00 -34.23
C PHE A 147 18.24 -12.19 -33.85
N ARG A 148 18.34 -11.80 -32.57
CA ARG A 148 19.50 -11.11 -31.97
C ARG A 148 19.96 -11.83 -30.71
N ILE A 149 21.25 -11.75 -30.42
CA ILE A 149 21.80 -12.15 -29.11
C ILE A 149 22.43 -10.93 -28.46
N GLU A 150 22.05 -10.65 -27.22
CA GLU A 150 22.70 -9.68 -26.36
C GLU A 150 23.64 -10.40 -25.38
N TRP A 151 24.93 -10.12 -25.53
CA TRP A 151 25.98 -10.68 -24.69
C TRP A 151 26.27 -9.77 -23.48
N TYR A 152 27.15 -10.23 -22.59
CA TYR A 152 27.63 -9.48 -21.42
C TYR A 152 27.93 -8.00 -21.74
N THR A 153 28.73 -7.74 -22.78
CA THR A 153 29.12 -6.36 -23.13
C THR A 153 27.92 -5.50 -23.54
N ASN A 154 26.93 -6.08 -24.24
CA ASN A 154 25.69 -5.37 -24.60
C ASN A 154 24.89 -5.00 -23.35
N LEU A 155 24.68 -5.96 -22.45
CA LEU A 155 23.91 -5.79 -21.22
C LEU A 155 24.52 -4.73 -20.29
N VAL A 156 25.83 -4.78 -20.08
CA VAL A 156 26.56 -3.78 -19.28
C VAL A 156 26.48 -2.39 -19.90
N THR A 157 26.58 -2.29 -21.22
CA THR A 157 26.49 -1.00 -21.93
C THR A 157 25.09 -0.40 -21.77
N ARG A 158 24.04 -1.22 -21.93
CA ARG A 158 22.64 -0.80 -21.75
C ARG A 158 22.38 -0.34 -20.32
N LEU A 159 22.80 -1.12 -19.32
CA LEU A 159 22.69 -0.74 -17.91
C LEU A 159 23.36 0.60 -17.62
N ARG A 160 24.61 0.79 -18.04
CA ARG A 160 25.35 2.04 -17.80
C ARG A 160 24.69 3.27 -18.44
N LYS A 161 24.09 3.09 -19.62
CA LYS A 161 23.35 4.15 -20.31
C LYS A 161 22.06 4.54 -19.56
N GLY A 162 21.37 3.55 -18.99
CA GLY A 162 20.12 3.71 -18.24
C GLY A 162 20.28 3.92 -16.74
N ASP A 163 21.50 4.03 -16.21
CA ASP A 163 21.78 4.16 -14.78
C ASP A 163 22.80 5.27 -14.47
N PRO A 164 22.49 6.55 -14.77
CA PRO A 164 23.41 7.66 -14.55
C PRO A 164 23.77 7.87 -13.08
N SER A 165 22.92 7.45 -12.14
CA SER A 165 23.19 7.54 -10.70
C SER A 165 24.01 6.36 -10.16
N GLY A 166 24.04 5.22 -10.85
CA GLY A 166 24.66 3.99 -10.36
C GLY A 166 23.79 3.18 -9.39
N ALA A 167 22.56 3.64 -9.12
CA ALA A 167 21.66 3.01 -8.15
C ALA A 167 21.21 1.62 -8.59
N ARG A 168 21.01 1.40 -9.89
CA ARG A 168 20.60 0.10 -10.43
C ARG A 168 21.76 -0.89 -10.39
N ALA A 169 22.97 -0.45 -10.75
CA ALA A 169 24.18 -1.24 -10.62
C ALA A 169 24.39 -1.67 -9.15
N ARG A 170 24.21 -0.74 -8.20
CA ARG A 170 24.28 -1.07 -6.76
C ARG A 170 23.19 -2.05 -6.34
N TYR A 171 21.93 -1.82 -6.72
CA TYR A 171 20.86 -2.76 -6.39
C TYR A 171 21.15 -4.16 -6.94
N TRP A 172 21.52 -4.29 -8.22
CA TRP A 172 21.65 -5.58 -8.88
C TRP A 172 22.94 -6.33 -8.56
N PHE A 173 24.06 -5.63 -8.31
CA PHE A 173 25.39 -6.25 -8.21
C PHE A 173 26.10 -6.02 -6.87
N ASP A 174 25.48 -5.28 -5.94
CA ASP A 174 25.95 -5.16 -4.57
C ASP A 174 25.10 -5.99 -3.61
N SER A 175 25.65 -7.14 -3.22
CA SER A 175 25.00 -8.09 -2.31
C SER A 175 24.73 -7.53 -0.91
N ASP A 176 25.48 -6.51 -0.50
CA ASP A 176 25.40 -5.96 0.86
C ASP A 176 24.31 -4.89 0.98
N VAL A 177 23.83 -4.38 -0.15
CA VAL A 177 22.77 -3.38 -0.23
C VAL A 177 21.42 -4.09 -0.23
N LEU A 178 20.55 -3.80 0.75
CA LEU A 178 19.18 -4.34 0.84
C LEU A 178 19.04 -5.87 0.62
N PRO A 179 19.86 -6.74 1.26
CA PRO A 179 19.65 -8.18 1.14
C PRO A 179 18.28 -8.60 1.71
N GLU A 180 17.73 -9.75 1.32
CA GLU A 180 16.36 -10.13 1.70
C GLU A 180 16.11 -10.10 3.22
N HIS A 181 17.04 -10.63 4.01
CA HIS A 181 16.95 -10.63 5.47
C HIS A 181 17.01 -9.23 6.09
N TRP A 182 17.55 -8.23 5.38
CA TRP A 182 17.66 -6.86 5.89
C TRP A 182 16.27 -6.23 6.10
N TRP A 183 15.32 -6.49 5.21
CA TRP A 183 13.94 -5.98 5.34
C TRP A 183 13.27 -6.49 6.61
N GLN A 184 13.39 -7.80 6.87
CA GLN A 184 12.85 -8.41 8.08
C GLN A 184 13.53 -7.88 9.34
N ASN A 185 14.86 -7.74 9.32
CA ASN A 185 15.59 -7.17 10.46
C ASN A 185 15.14 -5.74 10.78
N ARG A 186 14.85 -4.91 9.76
CA ARG A 186 14.33 -3.55 9.97
C ARG A 186 12.91 -3.55 10.53
N LEU A 187 12.06 -4.49 10.13
CA LEU A 187 10.74 -4.67 10.74
C LEU A 187 10.88 -5.10 12.21
N ASP A 188 11.74 -6.07 12.51
CA ASP A 188 11.95 -6.57 13.87
C ASP A 188 12.47 -5.48 14.81
N ASP A 189 13.43 -4.66 14.34
CA ASP A 189 13.93 -3.48 15.06
C ASP A 189 12.78 -2.48 15.38
N ALA A 190 11.91 -2.22 14.40
CA ALA A 190 10.77 -1.32 14.55
C ALA A 190 9.70 -1.87 15.51
N VAL A 191 9.40 -3.17 15.43
CA VAL A 191 8.49 -3.90 16.33
C VAL A 191 9.02 -3.87 17.76
N TRP A 192 10.31 -4.15 17.94
CA TRP A 192 10.94 -4.10 19.26
C TRP A 192 10.82 -2.72 19.89
N ALA A 193 11.08 -1.65 19.13
CA ALA A 193 10.92 -0.28 19.58
C ALA A 193 9.46 0.10 19.91
N ALA A 194 8.48 -0.55 19.27
CA ALA A 194 7.05 -0.33 19.52
C ALA A 194 6.50 -1.12 20.72
N ARG A 195 7.22 -2.12 21.26
CA ARG A 195 6.75 -2.93 22.40
C ARG A 195 6.59 -2.08 23.68
N PRO A 196 5.58 -2.36 24.53
CA PRO A 196 4.57 -3.43 24.40
C PRO A 196 3.34 -3.02 23.57
N ARG A 197 3.37 -1.89 22.85
CA ARG A 197 2.18 -1.27 22.25
C ARG A 197 1.67 -2.01 21.02
N TYR A 198 2.56 -2.58 20.22
CA TYR A 198 2.21 -3.41 19.06
C TYR A 198 2.12 -4.88 19.44
N VAL A 199 1.03 -5.53 19.01
CA VAL A 199 0.69 -6.94 19.23
C VAL A 199 0.10 -7.43 17.91
N PRO A 200 0.87 -8.11 17.05
CA PRO A 200 0.43 -8.48 15.70
C PRO A 200 -0.73 -9.47 15.68
N GLU A 201 -0.97 -10.19 16.78
CA GLU A 201 -2.10 -11.09 16.95
C GLU A 201 -3.43 -10.34 17.23
N LEU A 202 -3.38 -9.03 17.49
CA LEU A 202 -4.53 -8.20 17.83
C LEU A 202 -4.74 -7.11 16.79
N THR A 203 -5.07 -7.52 15.57
CA THR A 203 -5.15 -6.62 14.42
C THR A 203 -6.59 -6.45 13.97
N VAL A 204 -7.02 -5.20 13.87
CA VAL A 204 -8.36 -4.81 13.41
C VAL A 204 -8.22 -4.07 12.10
N ASP A 205 -9.01 -4.44 11.10
CA ASP A 205 -9.05 -3.73 9.83
C ASP A 205 -9.73 -2.36 10.01
N VAL A 206 -8.95 -1.30 9.80
CA VAL A 206 -9.40 0.09 9.94
C VAL A 206 -9.21 0.83 8.62
N PRO A 207 -10.01 1.89 8.34
CA PRO A 207 -9.93 2.64 7.09
C PRO A 207 -8.54 3.20 6.72
N ALA A 208 -7.64 3.36 7.69
CA ALA A 208 -6.26 3.78 7.43
C ALA A 208 -5.42 2.71 6.70
N LEU A 209 -5.76 1.42 6.80
CA LEU A 209 -5.12 0.37 6.00
C LEU A 209 -5.51 0.51 4.53
N ASP A 210 -6.78 0.78 4.24
CA ASP A 210 -7.24 1.06 2.87
C ASP A 210 -6.58 2.31 2.29
N ALA A 211 -6.33 3.32 3.12
CA ALA A 211 -5.62 4.53 2.70
C ALA A 211 -4.16 4.23 2.28
N ILE A 212 -3.47 3.38 3.04
CA ILE A 212 -2.11 2.94 2.71
C ILE A 212 -2.13 2.03 1.46
N ALA A 213 -3.11 1.15 1.34
CA ALA A 213 -3.31 0.30 0.17
C ALA A 213 -3.58 1.14 -1.09
N ALA A 214 -4.43 2.17 -1.00
CA ALA A 214 -4.72 3.12 -2.07
C ALA A 214 -3.47 3.90 -2.51
N LEU A 215 -2.67 4.37 -1.55
CA LEU A 215 -1.39 5.05 -1.82
C LEU A 215 -0.40 4.12 -2.55
N CYS A 216 -0.37 2.85 -2.16
CA CYS A 216 0.55 1.85 -2.72
C CYS A 216 0.06 1.16 -3.99
N GLY A 217 -1.20 1.33 -4.39
CA GLY A 217 -1.79 0.58 -5.51
C GLY A 217 -1.87 -0.92 -5.23
N ASP A 218 -2.20 -1.27 -3.98
CA ASP A 218 -2.26 -2.64 -3.53
C ASP A 218 -3.49 -3.39 -4.11
N PRO A 219 -3.40 -4.70 -4.39
CA PRO A 219 -4.53 -5.53 -4.83
C PRO A 219 -5.78 -5.42 -3.95
N GLU A 220 -5.61 -5.20 -2.65
CA GLU A 220 -6.71 -4.96 -1.72
C GLU A 220 -7.51 -3.70 -2.11
N TRP A 221 -6.82 -2.63 -2.50
CA TRP A 221 -7.45 -1.42 -3.03
C TRP A 221 -8.12 -1.66 -4.39
N HIS A 222 -7.46 -2.42 -5.28
CA HIS A 222 -8.05 -2.78 -6.58
C HIS A 222 -9.34 -3.59 -6.41
N ALA A 223 -9.38 -4.53 -5.46
CA ALA A 223 -10.57 -5.31 -5.15
C ALA A 223 -11.75 -4.42 -4.70
N THR A 224 -11.48 -3.37 -3.92
CA THR A 224 -12.49 -2.37 -3.54
C THR A 224 -13.07 -1.67 -4.76
N LEU A 225 -12.23 -1.21 -5.69
CA LEU A 225 -12.70 -0.57 -6.93
C LEU A 225 -13.48 -1.56 -7.83
N ASP A 226 -13.02 -2.80 -7.91
CA ASP A 226 -13.68 -3.86 -8.70
C ASP A 226 -15.04 -4.24 -8.13
N SER A 227 -15.21 -4.17 -6.81
CA SER A 227 -16.50 -4.37 -6.15
C SER A 227 -17.52 -3.30 -6.56
N HIS A 228 -17.12 -2.03 -6.63
CA HIS A 228 -17.98 -0.95 -7.12
C HIS A 228 -18.31 -1.12 -8.61
N ALA A 229 -17.32 -1.47 -9.44
CA ALA A 229 -17.55 -1.74 -10.86
C ALA A 229 -18.54 -2.89 -11.06
N SER A 230 -18.42 -3.96 -10.27
CA SER A 230 -19.30 -5.13 -10.30
C SER A 230 -20.73 -4.79 -9.86
N LEU A 231 -20.88 -3.99 -8.80
CA LEU A 231 -22.17 -3.50 -8.34
C LEU A 231 -22.89 -2.67 -9.42
N LEU A 232 -22.17 -1.74 -10.07
CA LEU A 232 -22.73 -0.97 -11.19
C LEU A 232 -23.14 -1.87 -12.35
N GLY A 233 -22.32 -2.87 -12.70
CA GLY A 233 -22.65 -3.87 -13.71
C GLY A 233 -23.94 -4.62 -13.39
N GLN A 234 -24.11 -5.05 -12.14
CA GLN A 234 -25.33 -5.72 -11.67
C GLN A 234 -26.57 -4.81 -11.77
N GLN A 235 -26.44 -3.53 -11.39
CA GLN A 235 -27.54 -2.57 -11.50
C GLN A 235 -27.92 -2.27 -12.96
N ILE A 236 -26.94 -2.20 -13.87
CA ILE A 236 -27.20 -2.07 -15.32
C ILE A 236 -27.98 -3.28 -15.85
N ASP A 237 -27.63 -4.49 -15.42
CA ASP A 237 -28.32 -5.71 -15.85
C ASP A 237 -29.75 -5.77 -15.31
N GLN A 238 -29.97 -5.40 -14.04
CA GLN A 238 -31.31 -5.28 -13.46
C GLN A 238 -32.17 -4.28 -14.24
N LEU A 239 -31.60 -3.13 -14.64
CA LEU A 239 -32.32 -2.14 -15.44
C LEU A 239 -32.63 -2.64 -16.87
N ARG A 240 -31.74 -3.44 -17.46
CA ARG A 240 -31.97 -4.05 -18.79
C ARG A 240 -33.09 -5.08 -18.74
N ASP A 241 -33.15 -5.88 -17.68
CA ASP A 241 -34.09 -6.99 -17.54
C ASP A 241 -35.47 -6.53 -17.03
N ALA A 242 -35.58 -5.28 -16.56
CA ALA A 242 -36.85 -4.65 -16.18
C ALA A 242 -37.74 -4.42 -17.42
N GLU A 243 -38.84 -5.17 -17.52
CA GLU A 243 -39.76 -5.09 -18.65
C GLU A 243 -40.52 -3.75 -18.70
N PRO A 244 -40.74 -3.18 -19.90
CA PRO A 244 -41.60 -2.02 -20.07
C PRO A 244 -43.07 -2.39 -19.83
N TYR A 245 -43.75 -1.63 -18.98
CA TYR A 245 -45.17 -1.83 -18.72
C TYR A 245 -46.06 -1.16 -19.79
N GLY A 246 -46.87 -1.96 -20.47
CA GLY A 246 -48.11 -1.59 -21.18
C GLY A 246 -48.08 -0.43 -22.21
N GLY A 247 -48.27 -0.76 -23.50
CA GLY A 247 -48.94 0.05 -24.56
C GLY A 247 -48.39 1.43 -24.98
N SER A 248 -47.62 2.09 -24.13
CA SER A 248 -46.95 3.38 -24.36
C SER A 248 -45.62 3.13 -25.07
N ARG A 249 -45.10 4.11 -25.83
CA ARG A 249 -43.72 4.00 -26.32
C ARG A 249 -42.80 4.04 -25.09
N PRO A 250 -42.06 2.97 -24.77
CA PRO A 250 -41.22 2.94 -23.59
C PRO A 250 -40.16 4.04 -23.67
N ILE A 251 -39.85 4.68 -22.54
CA ILE A 251 -38.73 5.63 -22.47
C ILE A 251 -37.45 4.87 -22.82
N ASP A 252 -36.58 5.49 -23.60
CA ASP A 252 -35.30 4.89 -23.95
C ASP A 252 -34.33 5.06 -22.76
N LEU A 253 -33.87 3.95 -22.20
CA LEU A 253 -32.91 3.93 -21.08
C LEU A 253 -31.48 3.65 -21.56
N THR A 254 -31.23 3.70 -22.87
CA THR A 254 -29.91 3.45 -23.44
C THR A 254 -28.91 4.49 -22.96
N ASP A 255 -29.28 5.77 -22.97
CA ASP A 255 -28.40 6.87 -22.51
C ASP A 255 -28.01 6.69 -21.03
N ALA A 256 -28.96 6.35 -20.16
CA ALA A 256 -28.69 6.10 -18.74
C ALA A 256 -27.75 4.91 -18.52
N ARG A 257 -27.96 3.80 -19.24
CA ARG A 257 -27.09 2.61 -19.17
C ARG A 257 -25.69 2.91 -19.71
N ASP A 258 -25.60 3.59 -20.83
CA ASP A 258 -24.31 3.92 -21.46
C ASP A 258 -23.52 4.94 -20.64
N ALA A 259 -24.20 5.90 -20.01
CA ALA A 259 -23.57 6.82 -19.07
C ALA A 259 -22.91 6.08 -17.89
N VAL A 260 -23.56 5.07 -17.30
CA VAL A 260 -22.96 4.27 -16.22
C VAL A 260 -21.88 3.31 -16.75
N ARG A 261 -22.02 2.74 -17.95
CA ARG A 261 -20.92 1.97 -18.58
C ARG A 261 -19.67 2.81 -18.74
N HIS A 262 -19.81 4.08 -19.11
CA HIS A 262 -18.67 5.00 -19.15
C HIS A 262 -18.06 5.23 -17.76
N VAL A 263 -18.85 5.24 -16.69
CA VAL A 263 -18.31 5.28 -15.31
C VAL A 263 -17.44 4.06 -15.04
N VAL A 264 -17.90 2.85 -15.38
CA VAL A 264 -17.11 1.62 -15.18
C VAL A 264 -15.77 1.70 -15.92
N THR A 265 -15.78 2.14 -17.18
CA THR A 265 -14.54 2.33 -17.96
C THR A 265 -13.63 3.41 -17.34
N ALA A 266 -14.19 4.53 -16.89
CA ALA A 266 -13.43 5.59 -16.24
C ALA A 266 -12.83 5.14 -14.89
N LEU A 267 -13.56 4.32 -14.14
CA LEU A 267 -13.13 3.75 -12.86
C LEU A 267 -11.96 2.79 -13.06
N GLN A 268 -12.05 1.90 -14.05
CA GLN A 268 -10.95 0.99 -14.45
C GLN A 268 -9.71 1.78 -14.89
N ARG A 269 -9.89 2.85 -15.66
CA ARG A 269 -8.76 3.71 -16.06
C ARG A 269 -8.11 4.40 -14.87
N TRP A 270 -8.88 4.88 -13.90
CA TRP A 270 -8.34 5.48 -12.68
C TRP A 270 -7.61 4.44 -11.81
N ARG A 271 -8.12 3.21 -11.74
CA ARG A 271 -7.44 2.07 -11.08
C ARG A 271 -6.09 1.78 -11.73
N ASP A 272 -6.05 1.66 -13.05
CA ASP A 272 -4.86 1.20 -13.78
C ASP A 272 -3.82 2.32 -13.98
N GLN A 273 -4.25 3.58 -14.08
CA GLN A 273 -3.40 4.76 -14.31
C GLN A 273 -3.79 5.95 -13.43
N PRO A 274 -3.63 5.84 -12.10
CA PRO A 274 -4.11 6.83 -11.16
C PRO A 274 -3.37 8.16 -11.32
N SER A 275 -4.13 9.23 -11.53
CA SER A 275 -3.64 10.60 -11.71
C SER A 275 -4.76 11.61 -11.49
N ASP A 276 -4.42 12.88 -11.26
CA ASP A 276 -5.43 13.95 -11.16
C ASP A 276 -6.26 14.04 -12.45
N ALA A 277 -5.66 13.78 -13.62
CA ALA A 277 -6.35 13.80 -14.90
C ALA A 277 -7.36 12.65 -15.03
N SER A 278 -6.98 11.41 -14.70
CA SER A 278 -7.91 10.27 -14.75
C SER A 278 -9.04 10.42 -13.72
N ARG A 279 -8.74 10.97 -12.54
CA ARG A 279 -9.75 11.28 -11.52
C ARG A 279 -10.74 12.34 -12.00
N GLN A 280 -10.29 13.46 -12.58
CA GLN A 280 -11.20 14.49 -13.11
C GLN A 280 -12.12 13.94 -14.20
N VAL A 281 -11.63 13.00 -15.01
CA VAL A 281 -12.47 12.30 -15.99
C VAL A 281 -13.50 11.42 -15.29
N LEU A 282 -13.11 10.66 -14.26
CA LEU A 282 -14.03 9.85 -13.46
C LEU A 282 -15.11 10.70 -12.79
N ASP A 283 -14.74 11.77 -12.10
CA ASP A 283 -15.68 12.68 -11.42
C ASP A 283 -16.69 13.28 -12.41
N ARG A 284 -16.23 13.82 -13.54
CA ARG A 284 -17.13 14.33 -14.59
C ARG A 284 -18.09 13.26 -15.10
N THR A 285 -17.58 12.04 -15.32
CA THR A 285 -18.39 10.92 -15.82
C THR A 285 -19.43 10.50 -14.79
N LEU A 286 -19.07 10.48 -13.50
CA LEU A 286 -19.97 10.21 -12.39
C LEU A 286 -21.10 11.25 -12.33
N GLN A 287 -20.78 12.55 -12.34
CA GLN A 287 -21.80 13.61 -12.30
C GLN A 287 -22.74 13.55 -13.50
N ASN A 288 -22.20 13.33 -14.71
CA ASN A 288 -23.02 13.17 -15.92
C ASN A 288 -23.93 11.94 -15.83
N SER A 289 -23.42 10.81 -15.31
CA SER A 289 -24.22 9.60 -15.13
C SER A 289 -25.32 9.77 -14.10
N HIS A 290 -25.03 10.45 -12.97
CA HIS A 290 -26.03 10.72 -11.94
C HIS A 290 -27.16 11.60 -12.48
N ALA A 291 -26.84 12.63 -13.28
CA ALA A 291 -27.84 13.46 -13.96
C ALA A 291 -28.69 12.63 -14.94
N SER A 292 -28.04 11.85 -15.82
CA SER A 292 -28.75 11.03 -16.82
C SER A 292 -29.68 9.98 -16.18
N VAL A 293 -29.22 9.29 -15.12
CA VAL A 293 -30.04 8.32 -14.38
C VAL A 293 -31.18 9.03 -13.63
N SER A 294 -30.94 10.20 -13.07
CA SER A 294 -31.98 10.99 -12.39
C SER A 294 -33.06 11.47 -13.34
N ASP A 295 -32.69 11.95 -14.53
CA ASP A 295 -33.64 12.39 -15.56
C ASP A 295 -34.50 11.21 -16.05
N ALA A 296 -33.89 10.04 -16.25
CA ALA A 296 -34.60 8.81 -16.62
C ALA A 296 -35.56 8.33 -15.52
N GLU A 297 -35.13 8.38 -14.25
CA GLU A 297 -35.97 8.01 -13.10
C GLU A 297 -37.18 8.93 -12.94
N GLN A 298 -36.97 10.24 -13.13
CA GLN A 298 -38.02 11.24 -13.12
C GLN A 298 -39.02 11.00 -14.25
N ALA A 299 -38.55 10.78 -15.47
CA ALA A 299 -39.41 10.58 -16.63
C ALA A 299 -40.25 9.28 -16.52
N GLU A 300 -39.67 8.19 -16.01
CA GLU A 300 -40.42 6.95 -15.73
C GLU A 300 -41.44 7.14 -14.60
N SER A 301 -41.08 7.87 -13.54
CA SER A 301 -42.00 8.19 -12.44
C SER A 301 -43.18 9.04 -12.93
N GLU A 302 -42.93 10.04 -13.77
CA GLU A 302 -43.98 10.87 -14.39
C GLU A 302 -44.89 10.04 -15.30
N ALA A 303 -44.33 9.10 -16.07
CA ALA A 303 -45.11 8.18 -16.90
C ALA A 303 -46.02 7.27 -16.06
N LEU A 304 -45.52 6.75 -14.93
CA LEU A 304 -46.33 5.95 -14.00
C LEU A 304 -47.41 6.79 -13.32
N THR A 305 -47.09 8.01 -12.88
CA THR A 305 -48.08 8.94 -12.33
C THR A 305 -49.17 9.27 -13.35
N ALA A 306 -48.81 9.50 -14.62
CA ALA A 306 -49.79 9.73 -15.68
C ALA A 306 -50.69 8.50 -15.95
N ALA A 307 -50.16 7.29 -15.81
CA ALA A 307 -50.88 6.05 -16.04
C ALA A 307 -51.75 5.59 -14.85
N HIS A 308 -51.30 5.85 -13.61
CA HIS A 308 -51.84 5.24 -12.39
C HIS A 308 -52.22 6.23 -11.27
N GLY A 309 -51.97 7.53 -11.46
CA GLY A 309 -52.16 8.56 -10.44
C GLY A 309 -51.04 8.59 -9.40
N ASP A 310 -51.07 9.55 -8.49
CA ASP A 310 -49.99 9.81 -7.52
C ASP A 310 -49.77 8.69 -6.49
N GLU A 311 -50.71 7.74 -6.36
CA GLU A 311 -50.66 6.67 -5.36
C GLU A 311 -49.93 5.40 -5.82
N TRP A 312 -49.35 5.39 -7.04
CA TRP A 312 -48.65 4.22 -7.58
C TRP A 312 -47.45 3.80 -6.72
N ASP A 313 -46.81 4.73 -6.02
CA ASP A 313 -45.63 4.46 -5.18
C ASP A 313 -46.01 3.99 -3.75
N SER A 314 -47.32 3.89 -3.43
CA SER A 314 -47.80 3.51 -2.10
C SER A 314 -47.58 2.02 -1.78
N PRO A 315 -47.36 1.63 -0.51
CA PRO A 315 -47.18 0.23 -0.14
C PRO A 315 -48.35 -0.67 -0.56
N THR A 316 -49.58 -0.16 -0.42
CA THR A 316 -50.81 -0.87 -0.79
C THR A 316 -50.92 -1.10 -2.28
N TRP A 317 -50.59 -0.10 -3.11
CA TRP A 317 -50.64 -0.23 -4.56
C TRP A 317 -49.56 -1.19 -5.04
N ARG A 318 -48.32 -1.04 -4.55
CA ARG A 318 -47.20 -1.92 -4.90
C ARG A 318 -47.50 -3.38 -4.59
N GLN A 319 -48.03 -3.67 -3.41
CA GLN A 319 -48.40 -5.03 -3.02
C GLN A 319 -49.47 -5.60 -3.97
N HIS A 320 -50.51 -4.82 -4.26
CA HIS A 320 -51.56 -5.24 -5.19
C HIS A 320 -51.01 -5.50 -6.60
N GLN A 321 -50.13 -4.65 -7.13
CA GLN A 321 -49.58 -4.89 -8.47
C GLN A 321 -48.62 -6.09 -8.51
N ALA A 322 -47.83 -6.30 -7.46
CA ALA A 322 -46.90 -7.43 -7.38
C ALA A 322 -47.62 -8.79 -7.32
N GLU A 323 -48.81 -8.86 -6.71
CA GLU A 323 -49.57 -10.11 -6.57
C GLU A 323 -50.39 -10.48 -7.82
N TYR A 324 -50.88 -9.50 -8.58
CA TYR A 324 -51.89 -9.71 -9.62
C TYR A 324 -51.42 -9.45 -11.06
N MET A 325 -50.24 -8.86 -11.26
CA MET A 325 -49.74 -8.53 -12.60
C MET A 325 -48.68 -9.51 -13.10
N VAL A 326 -48.69 -9.75 -14.42
CA VAL A 326 -47.68 -10.58 -15.10
C VAL A 326 -46.31 -9.88 -15.14
N ALA A 327 -46.29 -8.55 -15.18
CA ALA A 327 -45.10 -7.71 -15.10
C ALA A 327 -45.33 -6.57 -14.09
N PHE A 328 -44.38 -6.36 -13.18
CA PHE A 328 -44.49 -5.36 -12.13
C PHE A 328 -44.26 -3.94 -12.69
N PRO A 329 -45.24 -3.03 -12.67
CA PRO A 329 -45.14 -1.77 -13.40
C PRO A 329 -44.01 -0.84 -12.92
N ALA A 330 -43.67 -0.87 -11.63
CA ALA A 330 -42.64 -0.03 -11.04
C ALA A 330 -41.21 -0.60 -11.17
N ALA A 331 -41.03 -1.76 -11.80
CA ALA A 331 -39.73 -2.44 -11.89
C ALA A 331 -38.62 -1.55 -12.49
N ARG A 332 -38.94 -0.75 -13.52
CA ARG A 332 -37.98 0.17 -14.16
C ARG A 332 -37.60 1.33 -13.25
N VAL A 333 -38.56 1.91 -12.53
CA VAL A 333 -38.28 2.99 -11.57
C VAL A 333 -37.44 2.46 -10.41
N ASP A 334 -37.78 1.29 -9.86
CA ASP A 334 -37.02 0.69 -8.77
C ASP A 334 -35.58 0.34 -9.21
N ALA A 335 -35.39 -0.17 -10.43
CA ALA A 335 -34.06 -0.40 -10.99
C ALA A 335 -33.28 0.91 -11.23
N LEU A 336 -33.92 1.98 -11.69
CA LEU A 336 -33.30 3.30 -11.82
C LEU A 336 -32.91 3.89 -10.46
N ARG A 337 -33.74 3.72 -9.43
CA ARG A 337 -33.44 4.13 -8.05
C ARG A 337 -32.24 3.36 -7.49
N GLY A 338 -32.18 2.05 -7.70
CA GLY A 338 -31.02 1.23 -7.33
C GLY A 338 -29.73 1.67 -8.03
N LEU A 339 -29.79 1.91 -9.33
CA LEU A 339 -28.67 2.41 -10.12
C LEU A 339 -28.22 3.80 -9.67
N LYS A 340 -29.17 4.72 -9.42
CA LYS A 340 -28.91 6.08 -8.91
C LYS A 340 -28.22 6.03 -7.55
N GLN A 341 -28.69 5.17 -6.65
CA GLN A 341 -28.08 4.97 -5.34
C GLN A 341 -26.63 4.48 -5.48
N ALA A 342 -26.38 3.45 -6.30
CA ALA A 342 -25.03 2.93 -6.51
C ALA A 342 -24.07 3.98 -7.11
N VAL A 343 -24.53 4.82 -8.04
CA VAL A 343 -23.75 5.95 -8.56
C VAL A 343 -23.47 6.98 -7.47
N GLN A 344 -24.47 7.33 -6.64
CA GLN A 344 -24.33 8.30 -5.55
C GLN A 344 -23.36 7.82 -4.45
N GLU A 345 -23.39 6.51 -4.14
CA GLU A 345 -22.44 5.88 -3.23
C GLU A 345 -21.01 5.97 -3.79
N LEU A 346 -20.82 5.69 -5.09
CA LEU A 346 -19.51 5.83 -5.72
C LEU A 346 -19.02 7.29 -5.79
N ILE A 347 -19.91 8.26 -6.03
CA ILE A 347 -19.58 9.69 -5.92
C ILE A 347 -19.06 10.01 -4.52
N SER A 348 -19.75 9.54 -3.49
CA SER A 348 -19.37 9.78 -2.08
C SER A 348 -18.05 9.10 -1.73
N PHE A 349 -17.79 7.91 -2.27
CA PHE A 349 -16.54 7.20 -2.11
C PHE A 349 -15.36 7.92 -2.78
N VAL A 350 -15.51 8.33 -4.04
CA VAL A 350 -14.45 9.01 -4.82
C VAL A 350 -14.13 10.39 -4.25
N ALA A 351 -15.15 11.15 -3.82
CA ALA A 351 -14.97 12.43 -3.12
C ALA A 351 -14.57 12.27 -1.64
N GLY A 352 -14.42 11.03 -1.18
CA GLY A 352 -14.12 10.69 0.21
C GLY A 352 -12.65 10.88 0.59
N PRO A 353 -12.23 10.30 1.73
CA PRO A 353 -10.89 10.53 2.28
C PRO A 353 -9.75 9.91 1.45
N PHE A 354 -10.07 9.07 0.46
CA PHE A 354 -9.11 8.39 -0.41
C PHE A 354 -8.80 9.16 -1.70
N GLU A 355 -9.55 10.23 -1.97
CA GLU A 355 -9.66 10.90 -3.26
C GLU A 355 -8.32 11.17 -3.98
N ARG A 356 -7.28 11.61 -3.25
CA ARG A 356 -5.97 11.97 -3.80
C ARG A 356 -4.89 10.91 -3.58
N LEU A 357 -5.20 9.82 -2.90
CA LEU A 357 -4.20 8.82 -2.52
C LEU A 357 -3.74 7.98 -3.73
N PRO A 358 -4.65 7.50 -4.60
CA PRO A 358 -4.23 6.86 -5.85
C PRO A 358 -3.42 7.85 -6.70
N GLY A 359 -2.14 7.54 -6.90
CA GLY A 359 -1.21 8.36 -7.68
C GLY A 359 -0.32 9.30 -6.86
N ALA A 360 -0.61 9.49 -5.57
CA ALA A 360 0.27 10.25 -4.69
C ALA A 360 1.57 9.49 -4.36
N ARG A 361 2.64 10.24 -4.07
CA ARG A 361 3.92 9.68 -3.60
C ARG A 361 4.10 9.81 -2.09
N SER A 362 3.31 10.65 -1.44
CA SER A 362 3.39 10.89 -0.01
C SER A 362 2.01 11.18 0.58
N MET A 363 1.80 10.75 1.83
CA MET A 363 0.57 10.99 2.58
C MET A 363 0.89 11.43 4.01
N LEU A 364 0.10 12.36 4.53
CA LEU A 364 0.04 12.69 5.95
C LEU A 364 -1.05 11.85 6.64
N LEU A 365 -0.70 11.22 7.76
CA LEU A 365 -1.62 10.44 8.59
C LEU A 365 -1.72 11.08 9.99
N PRO A 366 -2.40 12.23 10.15
CA PRO A 366 -2.67 12.82 11.45
C PRO A 366 -3.71 12.00 12.21
N GLY A 367 -3.72 12.15 13.54
CA GLY A 367 -4.76 11.60 14.40
C GLY A 367 -4.44 11.84 15.86
N ASP A 368 -5.42 11.74 16.73
CA ASP A 368 -5.24 12.07 18.13
C ASP A 368 -4.36 11.04 18.87
N ALA A 369 -3.97 11.37 20.10
CA ALA A 369 -3.20 10.46 20.93
C ALA A 369 -4.01 9.18 21.24
N GLY A 370 -3.33 8.03 21.28
CA GLY A 370 -3.97 6.75 21.58
C GLY A 370 -4.75 6.10 20.42
N ARG A 371 -4.97 6.82 19.32
CA ARG A 371 -5.76 6.34 18.18
C ARG A 371 -5.20 5.14 17.40
N GLY A 372 -3.94 4.73 17.63
CA GLY A 372 -3.38 3.54 16.97
C GLY A 372 -2.55 3.79 15.70
N LYS A 373 -2.17 5.04 15.37
CA LYS A 373 -1.33 5.36 14.19
C LYS A 373 -0.09 4.47 14.02
N THR A 374 0.76 4.40 15.05
CA THR A 374 1.96 3.55 15.06
C THR A 374 1.61 2.07 14.85
N PHE A 375 0.48 1.61 15.41
CA PHE A 375 0.03 0.23 15.26
C PHE A 375 -0.36 -0.04 13.80
N VAL A 376 -1.27 0.76 13.24
CA VAL A 376 -1.80 0.53 11.88
C VAL A 376 -0.72 0.64 10.81
N THR A 377 0.23 1.58 10.94
CA THR A 377 1.30 1.73 9.97
C THR A 377 2.36 0.64 10.08
N LEU A 378 2.68 0.17 11.29
CA LEU A 378 3.57 -0.97 11.50
C LEU A 378 2.94 -2.27 10.99
N ASP A 379 1.63 -2.44 11.21
CA ASP A 379 0.87 -3.57 10.71
C ASP A 379 0.82 -3.59 9.17
N ALA A 380 0.60 -2.43 8.53
CA ALA A 380 0.66 -2.30 7.08
C ALA A 380 2.04 -2.70 6.52
N VAL A 381 3.14 -2.28 7.17
CA VAL A 381 4.50 -2.69 6.78
C VAL A 381 4.69 -4.19 6.92
N ALA A 382 4.22 -4.80 8.03
CA ALA A 382 4.32 -6.24 8.26
C ALA A 382 3.54 -7.05 7.22
N ARG A 383 2.27 -6.69 6.95
CA ARG A 383 1.41 -7.35 5.95
C ARG A 383 1.99 -7.25 4.54
N ARG A 384 2.56 -6.11 4.18
CA ARG A 384 3.20 -5.91 2.88
C ARG A 384 4.45 -6.79 2.74
N LEU A 385 5.32 -6.81 3.74
CA LEU A 385 6.52 -7.65 3.74
C LEU A 385 6.19 -9.15 3.67
N SER A 386 5.16 -9.62 4.39
CA SER A 386 4.73 -11.03 4.31
C SER A 386 4.21 -11.42 2.92
N ARG A 387 3.78 -10.43 2.11
CA ARG A 387 3.35 -10.57 0.71
C ARG A 387 4.46 -10.23 -0.28
N ARG A 388 5.73 -10.17 0.16
CA ARG A 388 6.92 -9.80 -0.64
C ARG A 388 6.86 -8.40 -1.25
N ARG A 389 6.08 -7.49 -0.66
CA ARG A 389 6.03 -6.08 -1.06
C ARG A 389 6.96 -5.27 -0.15
N PRO A 390 8.07 -4.73 -0.68
CA PRO A 390 9.10 -4.10 0.13
C PRO A 390 8.53 -2.92 0.93
N SER A 391 8.80 -2.88 2.23
CA SER A 391 8.26 -1.85 3.12
C SER A 391 9.20 -1.61 4.31
N LEU A 392 9.23 -0.38 4.81
CA LEU A 392 10.08 0.07 5.91
C LEU A 392 9.28 0.88 6.91
N PHE A 393 9.64 0.72 8.17
CA PHE A 393 9.14 1.52 9.26
C PHE A 393 10.31 2.23 9.96
N VAL A 394 10.20 3.55 10.12
CA VAL A 394 11.21 4.38 10.77
C VAL A 394 10.53 5.24 11.84
N HIS A 395 11.00 5.15 13.08
CA HIS A 395 10.48 5.98 14.16
C HIS A 395 11.02 7.41 14.04
N GLY A 396 10.14 8.40 14.07
CA GLY A 396 10.44 9.84 14.08
C GLY A 396 11.32 10.24 15.28
N LEU A 397 11.22 9.49 16.38
CA LEU A 397 12.09 9.63 17.55
C LEU A 397 13.58 9.43 17.23
N TRP A 398 13.92 8.78 16.12
CA TRP A 398 15.32 8.56 15.73
C TRP A 398 15.95 9.75 14.99
N PHE A 399 15.14 10.69 14.52
CA PHE A 399 15.63 11.90 13.87
C PHE A 399 16.01 12.98 14.89
N ARG A 400 17.00 13.78 14.52
CA ARG A 400 17.55 14.94 15.25
C ARG A 400 17.75 16.07 14.24
N ASP A 401 18.27 17.18 14.74
CA ASP A 401 18.69 18.30 13.90
C ASP A 401 19.76 17.87 12.88
N GLY A 402 19.67 18.38 11.65
CA GLY A 402 20.55 18.02 10.51
C GLY A 402 19.83 17.38 9.32
N ASP A 403 20.60 16.94 8.34
CA ASP A 403 20.08 16.41 7.06
C ASP A 403 19.29 15.11 7.25
N LEU A 404 18.00 15.13 6.86
CA LEU A 404 17.07 14.02 7.10
C LEU A 404 17.43 12.76 6.31
N LEU A 405 17.90 12.89 5.07
CA LEU A 405 18.20 11.73 4.22
C LEU A 405 19.49 11.02 4.66
N THR A 406 20.49 11.77 5.12
CA THR A 406 21.70 11.22 5.73
C THR A 406 21.35 10.45 7.00
N GLN A 407 20.50 11.02 7.85
CA GLN A 407 20.00 10.32 9.04
C GLN A 407 19.21 9.07 8.66
N LEU A 408 18.35 9.12 7.65
CA LEU A 408 17.60 7.96 7.17
C LEU A 408 18.56 6.82 6.77
N ARG A 409 19.60 7.11 5.97
CA ARG A 409 20.63 6.12 5.61
C ARG A 409 21.27 5.48 6.84
N GLU A 410 21.65 6.29 7.82
CA GLU A 410 22.26 5.80 9.06
C GLU A 410 21.31 4.92 9.87
N ARG A 411 20.05 5.32 10.03
CA ARG A 411 19.03 4.53 10.75
C ARG A 411 18.68 3.22 10.05
N LEU A 412 18.81 3.20 8.73
CA LEU A 412 18.61 2.02 7.91
C LEU A 412 19.85 1.09 7.88
N HIS A 413 20.95 1.49 8.53
CA HIS A 413 22.24 0.78 8.55
C HIS A 413 22.76 0.49 7.13
N LEU A 414 22.60 1.46 6.23
CA LEU A 414 23.08 1.36 4.85
C LEU A 414 24.53 1.86 4.72
N PRO A 415 25.29 1.37 3.73
CA PRO A 415 26.69 1.72 3.52
C PRO A 415 26.95 3.24 3.54
N THR A 416 28.08 3.65 4.14
CA THR A 416 28.41 5.07 4.37
C THR A 416 28.83 5.83 3.12
N ASP A 417 29.18 5.12 2.06
CA ASP A 417 29.51 5.68 0.75
C ASP A 417 28.27 6.08 -0.06
N LEU A 418 27.08 5.64 0.37
CA LEU A 418 25.80 6.08 -0.20
C LEU A 418 25.42 7.48 0.33
N THR A 419 24.92 8.32 -0.56
CA THR A 419 24.23 9.55 -0.19
C THR A 419 22.77 9.27 0.14
N GLY A 420 22.11 10.25 0.76
CA GLY A 420 20.70 10.16 1.08
C GLY A 420 19.78 9.97 -0.13
N GLU A 421 20.05 10.66 -1.25
CA GLU A 421 19.27 10.50 -2.49
C GLU A 421 19.55 9.14 -3.17
N GLU A 422 20.79 8.65 -3.11
CA GLU A 422 21.14 7.32 -3.61
C GLU A 422 20.40 6.22 -2.85
N VAL A 423 20.16 6.38 -1.53
CA VAL A 423 19.30 5.46 -0.77
C VAL A 423 17.88 5.43 -1.34
N LEU A 424 17.29 6.59 -1.63
CA LEU A 424 15.95 6.65 -2.22
C LEU A 424 15.92 6.00 -3.61
N ALA A 425 16.94 6.22 -4.43
CA ALA A 425 17.04 5.62 -5.76
C ALA A 425 17.17 4.09 -5.72
N ILE A 426 17.92 3.55 -4.76
CA ILE A 426 18.05 2.10 -4.57
C ILE A 426 16.74 1.50 -4.03
N LEU A 427 16.03 2.20 -3.13
CA LEU A 427 14.70 1.78 -2.68
C LEU A 427 13.69 1.81 -3.83
N ASP A 428 13.68 2.86 -4.65
CA ASP A 428 12.84 2.94 -5.84
C ASP A 428 13.08 1.76 -6.78
N GLN A 429 14.35 1.43 -7.03
CA GLN A 429 14.73 0.26 -7.81
C GLN A 429 14.24 -1.05 -7.18
N ALA A 430 14.30 -1.20 -5.86
CA ALA A 430 13.73 -2.36 -5.18
C ALA A 430 12.20 -2.47 -5.38
N GLY A 431 11.51 -1.33 -5.37
CA GLY A 431 10.08 -1.26 -5.66
C GLY A 431 9.79 -1.72 -7.10
N ARG A 432 10.54 -1.17 -8.07
CA ARG A 432 10.45 -1.55 -9.49
C ARG A 432 10.62 -3.05 -9.69
N SER A 433 11.67 -3.65 -9.13
CA SER A 433 11.97 -5.07 -9.28
C SER A 433 10.97 -5.98 -8.58
N SER A 434 10.25 -5.48 -7.56
CA SER A 434 9.19 -6.23 -6.88
C SER A 434 7.81 -6.11 -7.55
N GLY A 435 7.65 -5.19 -8.51
CA GLY A 435 6.34 -4.86 -9.11
C GLY A 435 5.38 -4.14 -8.15
N SER A 436 5.85 -3.69 -6.99
CA SER A 436 5.07 -2.93 -6.00
C SER A 436 5.93 -1.82 -5.41
N PRO A 437 5.41 -0.60 -5.21
CA PRO A 437 6.24 0.47 -4.67
C PRO A 437 6.73 0.16 -3.25
N VAL A 438 7.92 0.62 -2.90
CA VAL A 438 8.40 0.58 -1.52
C VAL A 438 7.58 1.53 -0.66
N LEU A 439 6.95 1.01 0.39
CA LEU A 439 6.32 1.84 1.41
C LEU A 439 7.37 2.22 2.47
N VAL A 440 7.57 3.51 2.74
CA VAL A 440 8.37 3.99 3.87
C VAL A 440 7.47 4.75 4.83
N VAL A 441 7.33 4.24 6.04
CA VAL A 441 6.62 4.93 7.11
C VAL A 441 7.63 5.71 7.95
N ILE A 442 7.40 7.01 8.12
CA ILE A 442 8.10 7.83 9.11
C ILE A 442 7.09 8.21 10.20
N ASP A 443 7.13 7.44 11.29
CA ASP A 443 6.11 7.49 12.33
C ASP A 443 6.39 8.59 13.35
N ALA A 444 5.35 9.23 13.85
CA ALA A 444 5.37 10.15 14.98
C ALA A 444 6.40 11.29 14.83
N LEU A 445 6.30 12.09 13.76
CA LEU A 445 7.15 13.26 13.53
C LEU A 445 7.20 14.21 14.74
N ASN A 446 6.11 14.28 15.52
CA ASN A 446 6.02 15.06 16.75
C ASN A 446 6.94 14.59 17.89
N GLU A 447 7.60 13.45 17.77
CA GLU A 447 8.55 12.91 18.75
C GLU A 447 10.00 13.33 18.48
N THR A 448 10.30 13.83 17.28
CA THR A 448 11.59 14.42 16.91
C THR A 448 11.91 15.66 17.76
N ARG A 449 13.20 15.86 18.06
CA ARG A 449 13.71 17.01 18.83
C ARG A 449 14.95 17.61 18.15
N PRO A 450 14.94 18.92 17.81
CA PRO A 450 13.79 19.82 17.84
C PRO A 450 12.73 19.42 16.80
N ARG A 451 11.47 19.83 16.99
CA ARG A 451 10.38 19.48 16.03
C ARG A 451 10.43 20.29 14.74
N THR A 452 11.05 21.47 14.80
CA THR A 452 11.15 22.42 13.70
C THR A 452 11.91 21.86 12.50
N VAL A 453 12.77 20.86 12.70
CA VAL A 453 13.48 20.16 11.61
C VAL A 453 12.52 19.73 10.49
N TRP A 454 11.35 19.19 10.85
CA TRP A 454 10.36 18.80 9.84
C TRP A 454 9.74 20.01 9.14
N ARG A 455 9.48 21.11 9.86
CA ARG A 455 8.96 22.33 9.23
C ARG A 455 9.96 22.91 8.22
N ASP A 456 11.24 22.74 8.49
CA ASP A 456 12.30 23.32 7.67
C ASP A 456 12.65 22.42 6.46
N GLU A 457 12.58 21.09 6.60
CA GLU A 457 13.04 20.13 5.58
C GLU A 457 11.95 19.26 4.93
N LEU A 458 10.72 19.20 5.46
CA LEU A 458 9.68 18.27 4.95
C LEU A 458 9.26 18.58 3.51
N ASP A 459 9.13 19.86 3.14
CA ASP A 459 8.79 20.26 1.77
C ASP A 459 9.87 19.81 0.77
N ARG A 460 11.14 20.03 1.12
CA ARG A 460 12.29 19.55 0.34
C ARG A 460 12.30 18.03 0.22
N LEU A 461 12.07 17.32 1.32
CA LEU A 461 12.01 15.85 1.35
C LEU A 461 10.90 15.32 0.42
N VAL A 462 9.69 15.86 0.52
CA VAL A 462 8.56 15.49 -0.35
C VAL A 462 8.85 15.81 -1.82
N GLY A 463 9.48 16.95 -2.11
CA GLY A 463 9.89 17.34 -3.46
C GLY A 463 11.00 16.47 -4.06
N ILE A 464 11.82 15.81 -3.23
CA ILE A 464 12.79 14.79 -3.68
C ILE A 464 12.06 13.46 -3.92
N ILE A 465 11.23 13.01 -2.97
CA ILE A 465 10.47 11.76 -3.04
C ILE A 465 9.57 11.72 -4.29
N SER A 466 8.98 12.85 -4.67
CA SER A 466 8.05 12.92 -5.81
C SER A 466 8.68 12.51 -7.16
N ARG A 467 10.01 12.48 -7.26
CA ARG A 467 10.77 12.07 -8.46
C ARG A 467 10.92 10.56 -8.60
N PHE A 468 10.58 9.79 -7.56
CA PHE A 468 10.72 8.34 -7.50
C PHE A 468 9.35 7.68 -7.71
N GLU A 469 9.22 6.89 -8.79
CA GLU A 469 7.94 6.34 -9.22
C GLU A 469 7.45 5.18 -8.35
N ASN A 470 8.38 4.44 -7.78
CA ASN A 470 8.19 3.22 -7.01
C ASN A 470 8.45 3.43 -5.52
N LEU A 471 8.37 4.68 -5.04
CA LEU A 471 8.47 5.02 -3.62
C LEU A 471 7.16 5.66 -3.12
N ARG A 472 6.68 5.22 -1.96
CA ARG A 472 5.55 5.82 -1.25
C ARG A 472 5.94 6.11 0.19
N VAL A 473 5.59 7.29 0.68
CA VAL A 473 5.95 7.68 2.06
C VAL A 473 4.73 8.07 2.87
N VAL A 474 4.61 7.52 4.07
CA VAL A 474 3.55 7.87 5.02
C VAL A 474 4.18 8.55 6.23
N PHE A 475 3.75 9.78 6.48
CA PHE A 475 4.19 10.57 7.63
C PHE A 475 3.09 10.57 8.69
N THR A 476 3.37 10.11 9.91
CA THR A 476 2.37 10.14 10.99
C THR A 476 2.69 11.22 12.02
N LEU A 477 1.66 11.85 12.57
CA LEU A 477 1.81 12.83 13.64
C LEU A 477 0.52 12.94 14.47
N ARG A 478 0.62 13.57 15.64
CA ARG A 478 -0.58 13.99 16.37
C ARG A 478 -1.13 15.28 15.78
N SER A 479 -2.46 15.33 15.60
CA SER A 479 -3.18 16.42 14.94
C SER A 479 -2.85 17.81 15.48
N HIS A 480 -2.65 17.93 16.80
CA HIS A 480 -2.35 19.20 17.45
C HIS A 480 -0.92 19.74 17.21
N TYR A 481 -0.04 18.94 16.57
CA TYR A 481 1.29 19.39 16.17
C TYR A 481 1.39 19.73 14.67
N THR A 482 0.30 19.64 13.90
CA THR A 482 0.34 19.83 12.44
C THR A 482 0.95 21.18 12.07
N GLU A 483 0.49 22.29 12.64
CA GLU A 483 1.04 23.62 12.37
C GLU A 483 2.52 23.78 12.81
N GLN A 484 2.98 22.95 13.76
CA GLN A 484 4.36 22.96 14.25
C GLN A 484 5.33 22.22 13.33
N ILE A 485 4.84 21.22 12.61
CA ILE A 485 5.64 20.23 11.87
C ILE A 485 5.50 20.41 10.37
N VAL A 486 4.30 20.71 9.89
CA VAL A 486 3.99 20.79 8.47
C VAL A 486 4.17 22.23 8.00
N PRO A 487 5.01 22.50 6.98
CA PRO A 487 5.19 23.83 6.41
C PRO A 487 3.87 24.39 5.87
N SER A 488 3.64 25.69 6.05
CA SER A 488 2.49 26.37 5.44
C SER A 488 2.61 26.35 3.92
N GLY A 489 1.65 25.74 3.23
CA GLY A 489 1.63 25.64 1.76
C GLY A 489 2.13 24.32 1.18
N LEU A 490 2.63 23.39 2.01
CA LEU A 490 2.92 22.03 1.56
C LEU A 490 1.60 21.32 1.22
N ASP A 491 1.39 21.07 -0.07
CA ASP A 491 0.22 20.33 -0.55
C ASP A 491 0.51 18.81 -0.53
N MET A 492 -0.09 18.12 0.44
CA MET A 492 0.06 16.68 0.60
C MET A 492 -1.29 16.05 0.97
N PRO A 493 -1.70 14.96 0.31
CA PRO A 493 -2.90 14.21 0.70
C PRO A 493 -2.86 13.84 2.18
N THR A 494 -3.99 14.07 2.86
CA THR A 494 -4.09 13.88 4.31
C THR A 494 -5.25 12.95 4.62
N PHE A 495 -4.95 11.86 5.33
CA PHE A 495 -5.96 10.92 5.84
C PHE A 495 -6.00 11.00 7.36
N ILE A 496 -7.13 11.42 7.93
CA ILE A 496 -7.26 11.53 9.39
C ILE A 496 -7.55 10.15 9.97
N HIS A 497 -6.62 9.60 10.74
CA HIS A 497 -6.81 8.33 11.42
C HIS A 497 -7.62 8.51 12.71
N ARG A 498 -8.76 7.84 12.78
CA ARG A 498 -9.75 7.98 13.87
C ARG A 498 -9.85 6.77 14.80
N GLY A 499 -8.90 5.84 14.74
CA GLY A 499 -8.95 4.60 15.52
C GLY A 499 -10.00 3.65 14.96
N PHE A 500 -10.86 3.12 15.82
CA PHE A 500 -11.91 2.14 15.47
C PHE A 500 -13.24 2.78 15.08
N GLN A 501 -13.29 4.09 14.81
CA GLN A 501 -14.52 4.73 14.37
C GLN A 501 -15.08 4.06 13.10
N GLY A 502 -16.31 3.56 13.17
CA GLY A 502 -17.00 2.84 12.10
C GLY A 502 -16.72 1.33 12.04
N VAL A 503 -15.86 0.80 12.91
CA VAL A 503 -15.52 -0.63 13.04
C VAL A 503 -15.45 -1.05 14.52
N GLU A 504 -16.22 -0.37 15.37
CA GLU A 504 -16.16 -0.53 16.83
C GLU A 504 -16.57 -1.94 17.26
N PHE A 505 -17.54 -2.54 16.58
CA PHE A 505 -18.05 -3.86 16.91
C PHE A 505 -17.02 -4.96 16.61
N GLU A 506 -16.40 -4.90 15.43
CA GLU A 506 -15.31 -5.79 15.01
C GLU A 506 -14.12 -5.64 15.97
N ALA A 507 -13.76 -4.39 16.31
CA ALA A 507 -12.67 -4.12 17.23
C ALA A 507 -12.91 -4.72 18.62
N VAL A 508 -14.09 -4.53 19.20
CA VAL A 508 -14.41 -5.10 20.52
C VAL A 508 -14.41 -6.62 20.49
N THR A 509 -14.92 -7.22 19.41
CA THR A 509 -14.93 -8.68 19.24
C THR A 509 -13.50 -9.25 19.19
N GLU A 510 -12.64 -8.67 18.35
CA GLU A 510 -11.24 -9.11 18.22
C GLU A 510 -10.47 -8.96 19.54
N TYR A 511 -10.70 -7.85 20.26
CA TYR A 511 -10.11 -7.64 21.58
C TYR A 511 -10.67 -8.64 22.60
N ALA A 512 -11.97 -8.92 22.60
CA ALA A 512 -12.56 -9.91 23.48
C ALA A 512 -11.89 -11.27 23.29
N ASP A 513 -11.79 -11.72 22.04
CA ASP A 513 -11.21 -13.00 21.67
C ASP A 513 -9.74 -13.11 22.09
N TYR A 514 -8.91 -12.10 21.76
CA TYR A 514 -7.50 -12.09 22.14
C TYR A 514 -7.29 -12.12 23.66
N TYR A 515 -8.11 -11.39 24.43
CA TYR A 515 -7.97 -11.36 25.89
C TYR A 515 -8.62 -12.57 26.57
N GLY A 516 -9.46 -13.34 25.87
CA GLY A 516 -10.25 -14.45 26.41
C GLY A 516 -11.47 -13.98 27.20
N LEU A 517 -12.08 -12.88 26.77
CA LEU A 517 -13.28 -12.29 27.33
C LEU A 517 -14.50 -12.68 26.49
N GLU A 518 -15.67 -12.74 27.10
CA GLU A 518 -16.94 -12.90 26.39
C GLU A 518 -17.23 -11.62 25.58
N PRO A 519 -17.48 -11.73 24.26
CA PRO A 519 -17.81 -10.59 23.41
C PRO A 519 -19.17 -10.01 23.80
N PRO A 520 -19.42 -8.72 23.56
CA PRO A 520 -20.71 -8.10 23.87
C PRO A 520 -21.82 -8.70 22.98
N THR A 521 -23.02 -8.85 23.55
CA THR A 521 -24.19 -9.35 22.81
C THR A 521 -24.86 -8.30 21.93
N ALA A 522 -24.49 -7.03 22.10
CA ALA A 522 -24.99 -5.89 21.33
C ALA A 522 -23.85 -4.93 20.94
N PRO A 523 -24.01 -4.13 19.88
CA PRO A 523 -23.05 -3.11 19.51
C PRO A 523 -22.75 -2.16 20.67
N PRO A 524 -21.48 -1.81 20.90
CA PRO A 524 -21.12 -0.93 21.99
C PRO A 524 -21.71 0.47 21.80
N ILE A 525 -22.32 1.00 22.86
CA ILE A 525 -22.96 2.33 22.85
C ILE A 525 -21.94 3.44 23.18
N HIS A 526 -20.78 3.08 23.73
CA HIS A 526 -19.76 4.01 24.20
C HIS A 526 -18.81 4.42 23.08
N GLY A 527 -18.81 5.72 22.75
CA GLY A 527 -17.91 6.28 21.76
C GLY A 527 -16.44 6.05 22.10
N GLU A 528 -16.07 5.86 23.37
CA GLU A 528 -14.72 5.63 23.86
C GLU A 528 -14.06 4.35 23.32
N PHE A 529 -14.84 3.38 22.85
CA PHE A 529 -14.31 2.16 22.23
C PHE A 529 -13.73 2.41 20.83
N ASP A 530 -13.98 3.58 20.24
CA ASP A 530 -13.29 4.06 19.04
C ASP A 530 -11.77 4.27 19.28
N ASN A 531 -11.32 4.28 20.54
CA ASN A 531 -9.94 4.51 20.94
C ASN A 531 -9.23 3.19 21.28
N PRO A 532 -8.29 2.71 20.45
CA PRO A 532 -7.61 1.45 20.69
C PRO A 532 -6.85 1.39 22.02
N LEU A 533 -6.26 2.51 22.46
CA LEU A 533 -5.58 2.55 23.75
C LEU A 533 -6.55 2.36 24.90
N PHE A 534 -7.74 2.97 24.82
CA PHE A 534 -8.76 2.82 25.85
C PHE A 534 -9.25 1.38 25.93
N LEU A 535 -9.65 0.80 24.78
CA LEU A 535 -10.14 -0.57 24.70
C LEU A 535 -9.10 -1.57 25.23
N ARG A 536 -7.83 -1.40 24.84
CA ARG A 536 -6.74 -2.21 25.37
C ARG A 536 -6.64 -2.15 26.88
N LEU A 537 -6.59 -0.94 27.44
CA LEU A 537 -6.43 -0.76 28.89
C LEU A 537 -7.62 -1.34 29.65
N LEU A 538 -8.82 -1.25 29.08
CA LEU A 538 -10.02 -1.85 29.64
C LEU A 538 -9.92 -3.39 29.66
N CYS A 539 -9.58 -4.01 28.54
CA CYS A 539 -9.41 -5.47 28.46
C CYS A 539 -8.29 -5.98 29.38
N ASP A 540 -7.17 -5.26 29.46
CA ASP A 540 -6.07 -5.54 30.41
C ASP A 540 -6.59 -5.51 31.87
N ALA A 541 -7.40 -4.51 32.22
CA ALA A 541 -7.95 -4.36 33.56
C ALA A 541 -9.01 -5.43 33.90
N LEU A 542 -9.89 -5.79 32.96
CA LEU A 542 -10.88 -6.85 33.14
C LEU A 542 -10.22 -8.22 33.37
N LYS A 543 -9.19 -8.53 32.56
CA LYS A 543 -8.41 -9.76 32.69
C LYS A 543 -7.70 -9.86 34.04
N GLN A 544 -7.17 -8.75 34.55
CA GLN A 544 -6.56 -8.70 35.89
C GLN A 544 -7.60 -8.83 37.01
N GLY A 545 -8.78 -8.23 36.84
CA GLY A 545 -9.86 -8.23 37.82
C GLY A 545 -10.68 -9.53 37.90
N SER A 546 -10.32 -10.58 37.15
CA SER A 546 -11.09 -11.83 37.02
C SER A 546 -12.53 -11.65 36.53
N ARG A 547 -12.83 -10.54 35.85
CA ARG A 547 -14.12 -10.31 35.18
C ARG A 547 -14.01 -10.82 33.74
N LEU A 548 -14.98 -11.62 33.31
CA LEU A 548 -14.88 -12.36 32.04
C LEU A 548 -15.71 -11.78 30.89
N SER A 549 -16.46 -10.69 31.09
CA SER A 549 -17.41 -10.23 30.06
C SER A 549 -17.35 -8.74 29.79
N LEU A 550 -17.36 -8.39 28.49
CA LEU A 550 -17.58 -7.03 27.98
C LEU A 550 -19.08 -6.68 27.88
N ASP A 551 -19.97 -7.67 28.03
CA ASP A 551 -21.43 -7.57 27.89
C ASP A 551 -22.12 -6.83 29.04
N GLN A 552 -21.37 -6.32 30.02
CA GLN A 552 -21.91 -5.39 31.00
C GLN A 552 -22.08 -4.01 30.36
N ALA A 553 -23.04 -3.90 29.44
CA ALA A 553 -23.65 -2.68 28.91
C ALA A 553 -24.30 -1.77 30.00
N SER A 554 -23.94 -1.99 31.26
CA SER A 554 -24.39 -1.25 32.44
C SER A 554 -23.25 -0.63 33.26
N MET A 555 -21.97 -0.81 32.87
CA MET A 555 -20.87 -0.08 33.52
C MET A 555 -20.94 1.39 33.11
N GLY A 556 -21.32 2.26 34.05
CA GLY A 556 -21.24 3.70 33.85
C GLY A 556 -19.80 4.15 33.60
N ILE A 557 -19.62 5.29 32.94
CA ILE A 557 -18.30 5.91 32.67
C ILE A 557 -17.46 6.00 33.96
N ASP A 558 -18.10 6.24 35.10
CA ASP A 558 -17.44 6.28 36.41
C ASP A 558 -16.83 4.93 36.81
N GLU A 559 -17.52 3.82 36.59
CA GLU A 559 -17.02 2.48 36.92
C GLU A 559 -15.84 2.10 36.00
N LEU A 560 -15.93 2.43 34.71
CA LEU A 560 -14.82 2.27 33.75
C LEU A 560 -13.60 3.10 34.16
N ALA A 561 -13.81 4.36 34.53
CA ALA A 561 -12.74 5.24 34.99
C ALA A 561 -12.07 4.70 36.25
N HIS A 562 -12.84 4.21 37.23
CA HIS A 562 -12.31 3.59 38.44
C HIS A 562 -11.49 2.34 38.13
N LEU A 563 -12.00 1.44 37.30
CA LEU A 563 -11.30 0.23 36.89
C LEU A 563 -9.94 0.55 36.23
N LEU A 564 -9.92 1.54 35.33
CA LEU A 564 -8.70 1.99 34.67
C LEU A 564 -7.72 2.66 35.65
N LEU A 565 -8.22 3.48 36.58
CA LEU A 565 -7.39 4.13 37.59
C LEU A 565 -6.79 3.11 38.56
N ASP A 566 -7.54 2.09 38.96
CA ASP A 566 -7.05 1.00 39.80
C ASP A 566 -5.93 0.23 39.11
N SER A 567 -6.14 -0.25 37.88
CA SER A 567 -5.10 -0.95 37.11
C SER A 567 -3.87 -0.05 36.84
N ALA A 568 -4.08 1.22 36.48
CA ALA A 568 -3.00 2.18 36.30
C ALA A 568 -2.23 2.44 37.61
N ASN A 569 -2.92 2.51 38.75
CA ASN A 569 -2.32 2.68 40.06
C ASN A 569 -1.46 1.48 40.45
N GLU A 570 -1.94 0.25 40.23
CA GLU A 570 -1.14 -0.95 40.48
C GLU A 570 0.20 -0.91 39.72
N ARG A 571 0.13 -0.60 38.42
CA ARG A 571 1.31 -0.54 37.54
C ARG A 571 2.26 0.60 37.92
N ILE A 572 1.74 1.82 38.07
CA ILE A 572 2.58 3.00 38.31
C ILE A 572 3.14 3.00 39.74
N SER A 573 2.36 2.61 40.75
CA SER A 573 2.87 2.46 42.12
C SER A 573 4.03 1.47 42.16
N SER A 574 3.94 0.34 41.44
CA SER A 574 5.06 -0.61 41.32
C SER A 574 6.29 0.00 40.65
N GLN A 575 6.14 0.87 39.66
CA GLN A 575 7.27 1.53 38.99
C GLN A 575 7.92 2.63 39.83
N LEU A 576 7.13 3.27 40.68
CA LEU A 576 7.57 4.34 41.58
C LEU A 576 8.01 3.84 42.95
N ASP A 577 7.97 2.53 43.18
CA ASP A 577 8.18 1.87 44.47
C ASP A 577 7.33 2.50 45.60
N ALA A 578 6.09 2.84 45.26
CA ALA A 578 5.12 3.46 46.16
C ALA A 578 4.13 2.41 46.68
N PRO A 579 3.66 2.52 47.94
CA PRO A 579 2.58 1.67 48.43
C PRO A 579 1.34 1.80 47.54
N ARG A 580 0.77 0.68 47.09
CA ARG A 580 -0.44 0.68 46.25
C ARG A 580 -1.63 1.34 46.95
N THR A 581 -1.68 1.22 48.27
CA THR A 581 -2.68 1.82 49.16
C THR A 581 -2.69 3.34 49.12
N ASP A 582 -1.59 3.99 48.72
CA ASP A 582 -1.49 5.45 48.68
C ASP A 582 -2.28 6.06 47.52
N ARG A 583 -2.74 5.21 46.58
CA ARG A 583 -3.57 5.58 45.42
C ARG A 583 -3.04 6.83 44.69
N ILE A 584 -1.73 6.90 44.50
CA ILE A 584 -1.04 8.07 43.96
C ILE A 584 -1.56 8.48 42.58
N VAL A 585 -1.94 7.51 41.74
CA VAL A 585 -2.50 7.79 40.41
C VAL A 585 -3.88 8.42 40.52
N HIS A 586 -4.75 7.89 41.38
CA HIS A 586 -6.06 8.48 41.63
C HIS A 586 -5.94 9.92 42.11
N ARG A 587 -5.10 10.14 43.13
CA ARG A 587 -4.86 11.47 43.69
C ARG A 587 -4.36 12.45 42.61
N ALA A 588 -3.46 11.99 41.73
CA ALA A 588 -2.96 12.79 40.62
C ALA A 588 -4.06 13.13 39.60
N MET A 589 -4.86 12.15 39.18
CA MET A 589 -5.92 12.37 38.19
C MET A 589 -7.04 13.26 38.75
N TYR A 590 -7.44 13.08 40.02
CA TYR A 590 -8.39 13.97 40.67
C TYR A 590 -7.85 15.40 40.81
N ALA A 591 -6.57 15.57 41.15
CA ALA A 591 -5.95 16.89 41.22
C ALA A 591 -5.94 17.59 39.84
N PHE A 592 -5.64 16.86 38.77
CA PHE A 592 -5.74 17.39 37.41
C PHE A 592 -7.17 17.73 37.01
N ALA A 593 -8.13 16.83 37.25
CA ALA A 593 -9.53 17.07 36.92
C ALA A 593 -10.08 18.31 37.65
N HIS A 594 -9.75 18.46 38.93
CA HIS A 594 -10.13 19.63 39.72
C HIS A 594 -9.50 20.92 39.18
N ALA A 595 -8.20 20.90 38.87
CA ALA A 595 -7.50 22.07 38.35
C ALA A 595 -8.00 22.48 36.95
N ILE A 596 -8.30 21.51 36.08
CA ILE A 596 -8.89 21.77 34.76
C ILE A 596 -10.29 22.37 34.91
N GLY A 597 -11.15 21.75 35.73
CA GLY A 597 -12.53 22.22 35.95
C GLY A 597 -12.63 23.59 36.64
N ALA A 598 -11.58 24.02 37.36
CA ALA A 598 -11.48 25.34 37.96
C ALA A 598 -11.09 26.45 36.97
N THR A 599 -10.73 26.09 35.73
CA THR A 599 -10.35 27.04 34.68
C THR A 599 -11.32 26.97 33.51
N PRO A 600 -11.53 28.08 32.77
CA PRO A 600 -12.33 28.06 31.55
C PRO A 600 -11.64 27.31 30.40
N THR A 601 -10.38 26.88 30.58
CA THR A 601 -9.59 26.15 29.59
C THR A 601 -9.61 24.65 29.89
N ALA A 602 -9.81 23.82 28.86
CA ALA A 602 -9.83 22.36 29.00
C ALA A 602 -8.43 21.71 29.08
N TRP A 603 -7.39 22.45 29.49
CA TRP A 603 -6.00 21.97 29.59
C TRP A 603 -5.21 22.68 30.68
N LEU A 604 -4.14 22.02 31.16
CA LEU A 604 -3.16 22.60 32.07
C LEU A 604 -1.83 22.84 31.37
N THR A 605 -1.12 23.91 31.75
CA THR A 605 0.26 24.08 31.30
C THR A 605 1.16 23.03 31.92
N ARG A 606 2.23 22.63 31.22
CA ARG A 606 3.20 21.66 31.75
C ARG A 606 3.83 22.08 33.09
N PRO A 607 4.19 23.38 33.30
CA PRO A 607 4.61 23.86 34.62
C PRO A 607 3.57 23.62 35.71
N ASP A 608 2.31 24.02 35.49
CA ASP A 608 1.24 23.87 36.50
C ASP A 608 0.98 22.39 36.83
N ALA A 609 0.91 21.55 35.80
CA ALA A 609 0.78 20.11 35.97
C ALA A 609 1.96 19.51 36.76
N SER A 610 3.18 19.99 36.54
CA SER A 610 4.37 19.52 37.29
C SER A 610 4.32 19.94 38.76
N VAL A 611 3.83 21.15 39.06
CA VAL A 611 3.66 21.62 40.44
C VAL A 611 2.66 20.74 41.18
N LEU A 612 1.51 20.44 40.56
CA LEU A 612 0.49 19.55 41.13
C LEU A 612 1.06 18.16 41.45
N LEU A 613 1.79 17.55 40.52
CA LEU A 613 2.37 16.21 40.72
C LEU A 613 3.45 16.18 41.80
N ARG A 614 4.32 17.19 41.89
CA ARG A 614 5.34 17.26 42.94
C ARG A 614 4.74 17.36 44.34
N GLY A 615 3.58 18.01 44.48
CA GLY A 615 2.84 18.08 45.74
C GLY A 615 2.28 16.72 46.19
N LEU A 616 2.06 15.79 45.26
CA LEU A 616 1.49 14.47 45.53
C LEU A 616 2.54 13.40 45.77
N TRP A 617 3.66 13.45 45.05
CA TRP A 617 4.80 12.57 45.23
C TRP A 617 6.10 13.37 45.04
N PRO A 618 6.76 13.81 46.13
CA PRO A 618 7.93 14.69 46.04
C PRO A 618 9.14 14.07 45.31
N ASN A 619 9.21 12.73 45.25
CA ASN A 619 10.33 11.98 44.67
C ASN A 619 10.28 11.79 43.14
N VAL A 620 9.30 12.39 42.43
CA VAL A 620 9.24 12.29 40.95
C VAL A 620 10.52 12.84 40.27
N ALA A 621 11.27 13.73 40.95
CA ALA A 621 12.51 14.30 40.43
C ALA A 621 13.72 13.35 40.43
N ARG A 622 13.78 12.32 41.30
CA ARG A 622 14.93 11.38 41.34
C ARG A 622 14.88 10.33 40.21
N LEU A 623 13.70 9.91 39.80
CA LEU A 623 13.53 8.86 38.77
C LEU A 623 13.88 9.31 37.33
N VAL A 624 13.85 10.63 37.06
CA VAL A 624 14.31 11.17 35.77
C VAL A 624 15.84 11.24 35.70
N HIS A 625 16.53 11.34 36.85
CA HIS A 625 17.99 11.36 36.92
C HIS A 625 18.58 9.94 37.04
N ASP A 626 17.96 9.06 37.81
CA ASP A 626 18.45 7.68 38.03
C ASP A 626 18.31 6.77 36.79
N ARG A 627 17.38 7.06 35.86
CA ARG A 627 17.32 6.36 34.56
C ARG A 627 18.42 6.77 33.58
N VAL A 628 19.04 7.94 33.78
CA VAL A 628 20.21 8.38 33.00
C VAL A 628 21.49 7.74 33.58
N GLU A 629 21.57 7.54 34.90
CA GLU A 629 22.74 6.91 35.54
C GLU A 629 22.72 5.36 35.52
N SER A 630 21.54 4.72 35.60
CA SER A 630 21.44 3.24 35.54
C SER A 630 21.73 2.66 34.14
N ARG A 631 21.49 3.41 33.05
CA ARG A 631 21.97 3.03 31.71
C ARG A 631 23.49 3.19 31.57
N SER A 632 24.08 4.19 32.22
CA SER A 632 25.54 4.41 32.28
C SER A 632 26.30 3.32 33.06
N CYS A 633 25.66 2.67 34.05
CA CYS A 633 26.26 1.54 34.78
C CYS A 633 26.10 0.17 34.09
N ALA A 634 25.01 -0.04 33.34
CA ALA A 634 24.81 -1.29 32.59
C ALA A 634 25.80 -1.44 31.42
N GLU A 635 26.24 -0.33 30.81
CA GLU A 635 27.25 -0.33 29.72
C GLU A 635 28.70 -0.57 30.19
N ARG A 636 28.97 -0.58 31.51
CA ARG A 636 30.33 -0.81 32.05
C ARG A 636 30.55 -2.18 32.71
N SER A 637 29.55 -3.07 32.73
CA SER A 637 29.65 -4.34 33.46
C SER A 637 29.67 -5.60 32.60
N HIS A 638 29.71 -5.50 31.26
CA HIS A 638 29.93 -6.64 30.36
C HIS A 638 31.18 -6.44 29.48
N SER A 639 32.33 -6.30 30.14
CA SER A 639 33.58 -6.87 29.63
C SER A 639 33.95 -8.03 30.54
N TRP A 640 33.55 -9.25 30.16
CA TRP A 640 34.21 -10.55 30.33
C TRP A 640 33.37 -11.63 29.65
#